data_AF-A0A165DDI4-F1
#
_entry.id   AF-A0A165DDI4-F1
#
_cell.length_a   1.000
_cell.length_b   1.000
_cell.length_c   1.000
_cell.angle_alpha   90.00
_cell.angle_beta   90.00
_cell.angle_gamma   90.00
#
_symmetry.space_group_name_H-M   'P 1'
#
loop_
_entity.id
_entity.type
_entity.pdbx_description
1 polymer ?
#
loop_
_entity_poly.entity_id
_entity_poly.type
_entity_poly.pdbx_seq_one_letter_code
_entity_poly.pdbx_strand_id
1 'polypeptide(L)'
;MPQTPSATSHTSASPEPLPVHKPPPELHTFTKAQIRDFLSSPVALPEWKPPTKAFTATDRQRLDALHIPNIFTIHDESYPEFNLWYPDLNLYALGHLEDLDPDFLDRFDDFVSGDSHIALVNTSGSGKTRLLFETVHRRWGLYFNSCYERISNPLGSYDWTSGIDRLKADLRIYVPVPRQENDKEYLPYLQRNEAAVSLEIGALLLSRLIILDYFVDLITELDIDECEAITRWALLQLRPKNCLDHDAFNGMTSRLTGFPQADITRWVKTLAEKHAEKLSFVAFDEAQRLASLYDRAFLDSDRTAHRPLLRPLLISAGSYLPHSRIIISGTSVDPAAMEEYIAVSASSVNGVRPFVALGEFRSDARIRAYLTHFLGDSISDEDISIVTRWMRGRHRFLTVFVEYVLVHGPTQFLRVMDAIMLATTGFKRPGGKTKGIRVDLGHIMDAEELDTSPLARQLRCAMYSLLTRDGPASITDQAAAFVGSGAAHFTDSVEKAVIDEPLVCLSLVKWISRSPVYSTHGILYRRLMDPQSSITDCALPEGLALTLWSRHCASGVQLDEIAQFPGKTPSWAMKPAKFALTSADTSGRNHRTITTLDSPLVRRASDASDVMDWFQSADSPFLVPDAGLGAQLVFVLHTLTGPRVVFVHLEPFSTKRPHRVPEIVPTSPGQFYKADDMRRTELTTALASFDRDGPPAGQQRKKSFRTVQLYAFAKFSTSQRGFHPPAAILSVEDMLRGQTVKELGPQSVARAFR
;
A
#
# COMPACT_ATOMS: atom_id res chain seq x y z
N MET A 1 63.68 36.51 57.16
CA MET A 1 64.20 36.61 55.79
C MET A 1 64.33 35.19 55.22
N PRO A 2 63.43 34.77 54.32
CA PRO A 2 63.55 33.50 53.60
C PRO A 2 63.96 33.69 52.13
N GLN A 3 64.66 32.69 51.61
CA GLN A 3 65.34 32.64 50.32
C GLN A 3 64.38 32.41 49.13
N THR A 4 64.68 33.07 48.01
CA THR A 4 64.11 32.88 46.67
C THR A 4 64.53 31.57 46.02
N PRO A 5 63.63 30.83 45.34
CA PRO A 5 64.00 29.72 44.45
C PRO A 5 64.20 30.18 43.00
N SER A 6 65.13 29.51 42.34
CA SER A 6 65.63 29.75 40.98
C SER A 6 64.66 29.31 39.88
N ALA A 7 64.69 30.06 38.78
CA ALA A 7 63.95 29.78 37.56
C ALA A 7 64.59 28.64 36.76
N THR A 8 63.81 27.60 36.48
CA THR A 8 64.13 26.54 35.51
C THR A 8 63.65 26.93 34.12
N SER A 9 64.58 26.94 33.16
CA SER A 9 64.32 27.21 31.75
C SER A 9 63.55 26.05 31.10
N HIS A 10 62.33 26.30 30.65
CA HIS A 10 61.59 25.40 29.78
C HIS A 10 62.22 25.39 28.38
N THR A 11 62.82 24.26 28.03
CA THR A 11 63.25 23.92 26.67
C THR A 11 62.02 23.80 25.76
N SER A 12 61.99 24.59 24.68
CA SER A 12 60.96 24.51 23.66
C SER A 12 61.05 23.15 22.95
N ALA A 13 60.09 22.28 23.21
CA ALA A 13 59.90 21.07 22.43
C ALA A 13 59.67 21.47 20.96
N SER A 14 60.52 20.96 20.07
CA SER A 14 60.33 21.12 18.63
C SER A 14 58.97 20.56 18.23
N PRO A 15 58.20 21.24 17.34
CA PRO A 15 56.90 20.75 16.92
C PRO A 15 57.05 19.34 16.34
N GLU A 16 56.26 18.40 16.89
CA GLU A 16 56.15 17.05 16.35
C GLU A 16 55.92 17.13 14.83
N PRO A 17 56.66 16.37 14.00
CA PRO A 17 56.45 16.35 12.57
C PRO A 17 55.00 15.95 12.29
N LEU A 18 54.32 16.72 11.45
CA LEU A 18 52.95 16.42 11.02
C LEU A 18 52.89 14.97 10.53
N PRO A 19 51.91 14.18 11.00
CA PRO A 19 51.86 12.75 10.69
C PRO A 19 51.81 12.53 9.18
N VAL A 20 52.74 11.74 8.67
CA VAL A 20 52.83 11.38 7.24
C VAL A 20 51.48 10.79 6.82
N HIS A 21 50.80 11.49 5.92
CA HIS A 21 49.48 11.13 5.45
C HIS A 21 49.51 9.82 4.68
N LYS A 22 48.87 8.77 5.22
CA LYS A 22 48.70 7.50 4.50
C LYS A 22 47.69 7.67 3.36
N PRO A 23 47.97 7.16 2.14
CA PRO A 23 47.00 7.12 1.05
C PRO A 23 45.86 6.13 1.37
N PRO A 24 44.71 6.22 0.68
CA PRO A 24 43.65 5.24 0.81
C PRO A 24 44.15 3.83 0.41
N PRO A 25 43.57 2.76 0.97
CA PRO A 25 43.94 1.40 0.59
C PRO A 25 43.71 1.14 -0.90
N GLU A 26 44.67 0.50 -1.56
CA GLU A 26 44.52 0.16 -2.96
C GLU A 26 43.56 -1.02 -3.20
N LEU A 27 42.92 -1.01 -4.37
CA LEU A 27 42.19 -2.16 -4.89
C LEU A 27 43.13 -3.35 -5.09
N HIS A 28 42.61 -4.56 -4.87
CA HIS A 28 43.34 -5.77 -5.20
C HIS A 28 43.64 -5.83 -6.69
N THR A 29 44.84 -6.29 -7.05
CA THR A 29 45.27 -6.46 -8.45
C THR A 29 44.28 -7.27 -9.27
N PHE A 30 43.66 -8.29 -8.66
CA PHE A 30 42.60 -9.09 -9.29
C PHE A 30 41.36 -8.24 -9.65
N THR A 31 40.83 -7.46 -8.70
CA THR A 31 39.69 -6.56 -8.95
C THR A 31 40.04 -5.48 -9.99
N LYS A 32 41.26 -4.93 -9.95
CA LYS A 32 41.76 -3.98 -10.95
C LYS A 32 41.72 -4.58 -12.37
N ALA A 33 42.23 -5.80 -12.53
CA ALA A 33 42.20 -6.52 -13.81
C ALA A 33 40.76 -6.75 -14.30
N GLN A 34 39.85 -7.21 -13.44
CA GLN A 34 38.46 -7.44 -13.83
C GLN A 34 37.69 -6.18 -14.19
N ILE A 35 37.95 -5.04 -13.53
CA ILE A 35 37.33 -3.76 -13.94
C ILE A 35 37.83 -3.35 -15.33
N ARG A 36 39.13 -3.51 -15.61
CA ARG A 36 39.69 -3.24 -16.94
C ARG A 36 39.09 -4.17 -18.00
N ASP A 37 38.98 -5.46 -17.71
CA ASP A 37 38.39 -6.45 -18.61
C ASP A 37 36.91 -6.14 -18.87
N PHE A 38 36.16 -5.79 -17.82
CA PHE A 38 34.77 -5.34 -17.93
C PHE A 38 34.66 -4.10 -18.83
N LEU A 39 35.49 -3.08 -18.63
CA LEU A 39 35.49 -1.86 -19.44
C LEU A 39 35.89 -2.11 -20.90
N SER A 40 36.79 -3.06 -21.15
CA SER A 40 37.30 -3.37 -22.50
C SER A 40 36.43 -4.36 -23.28
N SER A 41 35.49 -5.03 -22.60
CA SER A 41 34.58 -6.01 -23.23
C SER A 41 33.25 -5.36 -23.62
N PRO A 42 32.51 -5.94 -24.59
CA PRO A 42 31.15 -5.50 -24.89
C PRO A 42 30.27 -5.56 -23.64
N VAL A 43 29.48 -4.51 -23.39
CA VAL A 43 28.50 -4.50 -22.31
C VAL A 43 27.37 -5.46 -22.66
N ALA A 44 27.46 -6.70 -22.16
CA ALA A 44 26.41 -7.68 -22.32
C ALA A 44 26.05 -8.27 -20.97
N LEU A 45 24.85 -7.95 -20.47
CA LEU A 45 24.24 -8.74 -19.42
C LEU A 45 23.86 -10.11 -20.00
N PRO A 46 23.90 -11.18 -19.20
CA PRO A 46 23.33 -12.45 -19.63
C PRO A 46 21.88 -12.27 -20.07
N GLU A 47 21.58 -12.68 -21.30
CA GLU A 47 20.26 -12.54 -21.87
C GLU A 47 19.34 -13.69 -21.47
N TRP A 48 18.08 -13.37 -21.24
CA TRP A 48 17.02 -14.35 -21.14
C TRP A 48 16.69 -14.89 -22.53
N LYS A 49 16.48 -16.21 -22.63
CA LYS A 49 16.11 -16.87 -23.88
C LYS A 49 14.72 -17.51 -23.78
N PRO A 50 13.82 -17.24 -24.73
CA PRO A 50 12.45 -17.74 -24.69
C PRO A 50 12.39 -19.27 -24.81
N PRO A 51 11.58 -19.97 -23.97
CA PRO A 51 11.44 -21.41 -24.04
C PRO A 51 10.93 -21.89 -25.41
N THR A 52 11.68 -22.79 -26.06
CA THR A 52 11.39 -23.27 -27.42
C THR A 52 10.02 -23.93 -27.58
N LYS A 53 9.51 -24.55 -26.51
CA LYS A 53 8.18 -25.20 -26.50
C LYS A 53 7.02 -24.22 -26.29
N ALA A 54 7.27 -23.04 -25.74
CA ALA A 54 6.24 -22.08 -25.36
C ALA A 54 6.00 -20.99 -26.42
N PHE A 55 6.97 -20.78 -27.32
CA PHE A 55 6.98 -19.71 -28.33
C PHE A 55 7.19 -20.25 -29.74
N THR A 56 6.59 -19.61 -30.73
CA THR A 56 6.87 -19.90 -32.15
C THR A 56 8.27 -19.42 -32.55
N ALA A 57 8.79 -19.87 -33.70
CA ALA A 57 10.10 -19.40 -34.17
C ALA A 57 10.13 -17.87 -34.38
N THR A 58 9.05 -17.31 -34.95
CA THR A 58 8.89 -15.86 -35.15
C THR A 58 8.83 -15.10 -33.83
N ASP A 59 8.09 -15.61 -32.84
CA ASP A 59 8.04 -14.97 -31.51
C ASP A 59 9.41 -14.97 -30.84
N ARG A 60 10.16 -16.08 -30.95
CA ARG A 60 11.51 -16.17 -30.39
C ARG A 60 12.46 -15.18 -31.05
N GLN A 61 12.44 -15.08 -32.38
CA GLN A 61 13.26 -14.10 -33.10
C GLN A 61 12.96 -12.67 -32.64
N ARG A 62 11.67 -12.33 -32.47
CA ARG A 62 11.27 -11.01 -31.95
C ARG A 62 11.76 -10.78 -30.52
N LEU A 63 11.56 -11.75 -29.61
CA LEU A 63 11.98 -11.66 -28.22
C LEU A 63 13.50 -11.63 -28.07
N ASP A 64 14.24 -12.36 -28.90
CA ASP A 64 15.70 -12.32 -28.96
C ASP A 64 16.18 -10.92 -29.36
N ALA A 65 15.50 -10.25 -30.29
CA ALA A 65 15.81 -8.88 -30.68
C ALA A 65 15.54 -7.83 -29.59
N LEU A 66 14.78 -8.18 -28.54
CA LEU A 66 14.60 -7.31 -27.39
C LEU A 66 15.81 -7.34 -26.44
N HIS A 67 16.70 -8.34 -26.50
CA HIS A 67 17.85 -8.44 -25.58
C HIS A 67 17.46 -8.36 -24.09
N ILE A 68 16.36 -9.04 -23.71
CA ILE A 68 15.86 -9.00 -22.32
C ILE A 68 16.93 -9.59 -21.38
N PRO A 69 17.43 -8.86 -20.38
CA PRO A 69 18.37 -9.41 -19.41
C PRO A 69 17.72 -10.53 -18.60
N ASN A 70 18.53 -11.44 -18.07
CA ASN A 70 18.04 -12.45 -17.14
C ASN A 70 18.42 -12.15 -15.69
N ILE A 71 17.65 -12.73 -14.78
CA ILE A 71 17.95 -12.78 -13.35
C ILE A 71 18.24 -14.22 -12.94
N PHE A 72 19.39 -14.43 -12.31
CA PHE A 72 19.73 -15.70 -11.70
C PHE A 72 18.97 -15.83 -10.38
N THR A 73 17.86 -16.55 -10.39
CA THR A 73 17.15 -16.94 -9.17
C THR A 73 17.61 -18.34 -8.76
N ILE A 74 18.08 -18.49 -7.52
CA ILE A 74 18.30 -19.81 -6.90
C ILE A 74 16.94 -20.38 -6.52
N HIS A 75 16.10 -20.66 -7.51
CA HIS A 75 14.93 -21.49 -7.26
C HIS A 75 15.38 -22.94 -7.32
N ASP A 76 15.70 -23.42 -6.11
CA ASP A 76 15.58 -24.82 -5.70
C ASP A 76 16.39 -25.83 -6.52
N GLU A 77 17.57 -26.23 -6.00
CA GLU A 77 18.38 -27.34 -6.52
C GLU A 77 17.59 -28.66 -6.65
N SER A 78 16.40 -28.77 -6.04
CA SER A 78 15.53 -29.93 -6.20
C SER A 78 14.84 -30.04 -7.57
N TYR A 79 14.95 -29.02 -8.45
CA TYR A 79 14.44 -29.10 -9.82
C TYR A 79 15.44 -28.56 -10.87
N PRO A 80 16.56 -29.26 -11.12
CA PRO A 80 17.60 -28.84 -12.07
C PRO A 80 17.10 -28.73 -13.53
N GLU A 81 16.00 -29.41 -13.86
CA GLU A 81 15.29 -29.29 -15.14
C GLU A 81 14.59 -27.94 -15.35
N PHE A 82 14.47 -27.15 -14.29
CA PHE A 82 13.96 -25.78 -14.28
C PHE A 82 15.01 -24.78 -13.77
N ASN A 83 16.27 -24.91 -14.21
CA ASN A 83 17.21 -23.78 -14.31
C ASN A 83 16.66 -22.74 -15.31
N LEU A 84 15.46 -22.24 -15.02
CA LEU A 84 14.74 -21.25 -15.77
C LEU A 84 15.30 -19.91 -15.34
N TRP A 85 16.15 -19.38 -16.19
CA TRP A 85 16.49 -17.97 -16.20
C TRP A 85 15.18 -17.20 -16.31
N TYR A 86 14.92 -16.28 -15.38
CA TYR A 86 13.75 -15.41 -15.43
C TYR A 86 14.09 -14.14 -16.22
N PRO A 87 13.16 -13.59 -17.02
CA PRO A 87 13.35 -12.28 -17.65
C PRO A 87 13.39 -11.20 -16.57
N ASP A 88 14.40 -10.34 -16.60
CA ASP A 88 14.54 -9.20 -15.69
C ASP A 88 14.01 -7.94 -16.36
N LEU A 89 12.71 -7.67 -16.16
CA LEU A 89 12.09 -6.47 -16.73
C LEU A 89 12.46 -5.19 -15.96
N ASN A 90 13.10 -5.29 -14.77
CA ASN A 90 13.61 -4.12 -14.07
C ASN A 90 14.88 -3.56 -14.71
N LEU A 91 15.67 -4.39 -15.42
CA LEU A 91 16.84 -3.95 -16.19
C LEU A 91 16.61 -3.90 -17.70
N TYR A 92 15.48 -4.43 -18.18
CA TYR A 92 15.11 -4.33 -19.59
C TYR A 92 14.99 -2.87 -20.07
N ALA A 93 15.57 -2.53 -21.21
CA ALA A 93 15.58 -1.17 -21.78
C ALA A 93 16.06 -0.10 -20.77
N LEU A 94 16.98 -0.45 -19.87
CA LEU A 94 17.57 0.50 -18.93
C LEU A 94 18.22 1.66 -19.71
N GLY A 95 17.90 2.90 -19.34
CA GLY A 95 18.32 4.10 -20.05
C GLY A 95 17.35 4.57 -21.13
N HIS A 96 16.41 3.71 -21.53
CA HIS A 96 15.48 3.92 -22.65
C HIS A 96 14.03 3.60 -22.25
N LEU A 97 13.66 3.90 -21.01
CA LEU A 97 12.31 3.59 -20.51
C LEU A 97 11.20 4.37 -21.25
N GLU A 98 11.54 5.48 -21.91
CA GLU A 98 10.65 6.24 -22.80
C GLU A 98 10.08 5.41 -23.95
N ASP A 99 10.78 4.34 -24.37
CA ASP A 99 10.28 3.40 -25.39
C ASP A 99 9.03 2.65 -24.90
N LEU A 100 8.89 2.48 -23.58
CA LEU A 100 7.77 1.79 -22.93
C LEU A 100 6.78 2.77 -22.28
N ASP A 101 7.24 3.98 -21.97
CA ASP A 101 6.51 4.99 -21.21
C ASP A 101 6.82 6.38 -21.80
N PRO A 102 6.07 6.83 -22.80
CA PRO A 102 6.35 8.09 -23.50
C PRO A 102 6.41 9.32 -22.60
N ASP A 103 5.69 9.29 -21.46
CA ASP A 103 5.65 10.38 -20.48
C ASP A 103 6.82 10.32 -19.47
N PHE A 104 7.77 9.39 -19.65
CA PHE A 104 8.84 9.17 -18.68
C PHE A 104 9.84 10.32 -18.62
N LEU A 105 10.21 10.89 -19.76
CA LEU A 105 11.23 11.95 -19.81
C LEU A 105 10.80 13.19 -19.00
N ASP A 106 9.55 13.63 -19.14
CA ASP A 106 9.01 14.75 -18.37
C ASP A 106 9.07 14.49 -16.85
N ARG A 107 8.73 13.27 -16.42
CA ARG A 107 8.79 12.87 -15.00
C ARG A 107 10.23 12.73 -14.51
N PHE A 108 11.13 12.24 -15.37
CA PHE A 108 12.55 12.13 -15.06
C PHE A 108 13.18 13.51 -14.88
N ASP A 109 12.87 14.45 -15.78
CA ASP A 109 13.37 15.83 -15.74
C ASP A 109 12.89 16.55 -14.48
N ASP A 110 11.61 16.41 -14.10
CA ASP A 110 11.12 16.90 -12.81
C ASP A 110 11.85 16.22 -11.63
N PHE A 111 12.03 14.90 -11.66
CA PHE A 111 12.72 14.17 -10.59
C PHE A 111 14.14 14.69 -10.36
N VAL A 112 14.93 14.91 -11.41
CA VAL A 112 16.31 15.39 -11.28
C VAL A 112 16.41 16.91 -11.12
N SER A 113 15.33 17.65 -11.31
CA SER A 113 15.31 19.11 -11.17
C SER A 113 15.51 19.62 -9.74
N GLY A 114 15.86 20.90 -9.64
CA GLY A 114 16.15 21.60 -8.37
C GLY A 114 17.51 21.20 -7.80
N ASP A 115 17.77 21.61 -6.55
CA ASP A 115 18.99 21.23 -5.82
C ASP A 115 18.70 20.42 -4.55
N SER A 116 17.45 20.40 -4.07
CA SER A 116 17.06 19.76 -2.81
C SER A 116 17.28 18.25 -2.78
N HIS A 117 17.40 17.72 -1.56
CA HIS A 117 17.32 16.28 -1.33
C HIS A 117 15.95 15.73 -1.76
N ILE A 118 15.88 14.44 -2.09
CA ILE A 118 14.63 13.83 -2.57
C ILE A 118 14.19 12.70 -1.65
N ALA A 119 12.94 12.78 -1.21
CA ALA A 119 12.21 11.67 -0.60
C ALA A 119 11.31 11.02 -1.67
N LEU A 120 11.79 9.96 -2.31
CA LEU A 120 11.07 9.20 -3.31
C LEU A 120 10.11 8.23 -2.63
N VAL A 121 8.84 8.62 -2.51
CA VAL A 121 7.85 7.94 -1.66
C VAL A 121 6.63 7.52 -2.45
N ASN A 122 6.28 6.24 -2.38
CA ASN A 122 5.01 5.69 -2.85
C ASN A 122 4.94 4.20 -2.47
N THR A 123 3.81 3.56 -2.72
CA THR A 123 3.54 2.16 -2.38
C THR A 123 4.54 1.19 -3.02
N SER A 124 4.64 -0.03 -2.50
CA SER A 124 5.54 -1.04 -3.08
C SER A 124 5.07 -1.43 -4.50
N GLY A 125 6.00 -1.46 -5.46
CA GLY A 125 5.70 -1.80 -6.86
C GLY A 125 5.27 -0.63 -7.76
N SER A 126 5.36 0.60 -7.25
CA SER A 126 5.05 1.85 -7.97
C SER A 126 6.15 2.33 -8.93
N GLY A 127 7.28 1.64 -9.06
CA GLY A 127 8.35 2.03 -10.00
C GLY A 127 9.50 2.86 -9.40
N LYS A 128 9.53 3.10 -8.07
CA LYS A 128 10.62 3.83 -7.39
C LYS A 128 12.02 3.32 -7.75
N THR A 129 12.25 2.02 -7.55
CA THR A 129 13.53 1.36 -7.88
C THR A 129 13.90 1.52 -9.34
N ARG A 130 12.93 1.38 -10.26
CA ARG A 130 13.18 1.59 -11.69
C ARG A 130 13.60 3.03 -11.99
N LEU A 131 12.95 4.03 -11.39
CA LEU A 131 13.35 5.44 -11.55
C LEU A 131 14.78 5.67 -11.04
N LEU A 132 15.17 5.06 -9.91
CA LEU A 132 16.55 5.13 -9.42
C LEU A 132 17.55 4.49 -10.38
N PHE A 133 17.20 3.35 -10.99
CA PHE A 133 18.04 2.70 -12.00
C PHE A 133 18.25 3.58 -13.22
N GLU A 134 17.18 4.18 -13.73
CA GLU A 134 17.27 5.14 -14.84
C GLU A 134 18.11 6.36 -14.47
N THR A 135 18.05 6.79 -13.21
CA THR A 135 18.86 7.92 -12.72
C THR A 135 20.34 7.57 -12.71
N VAL A 136 20.74 6.42 -12.16
CA VAL A 136 22.15 6.01 -12.13
C VAL A 136 22.70 5.67 -13.52
N HIS A 137 21.83 5.30 -14.47
CA HIS A 137 22.20 5.07 -15.86
C HIS A 137 22.41 6.37 -16.65
N ARG A 138 21.83 7.49 -16.20
CA ARG A 138 21.89 8.78 -16.92
C ARG A 138 22.77 9.82 -16.24
N ARG A 139 23.10 9.61 -14.97
CA ARG A 139 23.84 10.55 -14.15
C ARG A 139 24.83 9.78 -13.27
N TRP A 140 26.02 10.32 -13.14
CA TRP A 140 27.01 9.84 -12.19
C TRP A 140 26.50 9.98 -10.74
N GLY A 141 26.48 8.88 -10.01
CA GLY A 141 26.03 8.83 -8.62
C GLY A 141 26.35 7.49 -7.96
N LEU A 142 26.10 7.42 -6.64
CA LEU A 142 26.26 6.19 -5.86
C LEU A 142 24.89 5.58 -5.55
N TYR A 143 24.78 4.27 -5.68
CA TYR A 143 23.55 3.52 -5.40
C TYR A 143 23.76 2.44 -4.34
N PHE A 144 22.86 2.43 -3.36
CA PHE A 144 22.82 1.46 -2.28
C PHE A 144 21.43 0.84 -2.15
N ASN A 145 21.38 -0.48 -2.02
CA ASN A 145 20.14 -1.21 -1.75
C ASN A 145 20.10 -1.61 -0.26
N SER A 146 19.13 -1.07 0.49
CA SER A 146 18.97 -1.38 1.92
C SER A 146 18.27 -2.71 2.18
N CYS A 147 17.71 -3.34 1.14
CA CYS A 147 16.97 -4.58 1.22
C CYS A 147 17.44 -5.60 0.17
N TYR A 148 18.75 -5.70 -0.05
CA TYR A 148 19.31 -6.73 -0.93
C TYR A 148 18.96 -8.11 -0.38
N GLU A 149 18.41 -8.96 -1.26
CA GLU A 149 18.17 -10.37 -0.98
C GLU A 149 18.59 -11.20 -2.18
N ARG A 150 19.40 -12.24 -1.95
CA ARG A 150 19.99 -13.05 -3.02
C ARG A 150 18.96 -13.70 -3.96
N ILE A 151 17.74 -13.95 -3.50
CA ILE A 151 16.71 -14.68 -4.25
C ILE A 151 15.72 -13.71 -4.88
N SER A 152 15.00 -12.92 -4.06
CA SER A 152 13.89 -12.10 -4.55
C SER A 152 14.29 -10.69 -5.00
N ASN A 153 15.44 -10.19 -4.53
CA ASN A 153 15.93 -8.84 -4.82
C ASN A 153 17.47 -8.80 -5.01
N PRO A 154 18.02 -9.47 -6.03
CA PRO A 154 19.46 -9.61 -6.20
C PRO A 154 20.13 -8.41 -6.88
N LEU A 155 19.45 -7.26 -6.96
CA LEU A 155 19.95 -6.06 -7.62
C LEU A 155 20.68 -5.18 -6.61
N GLY A 156 21.90 -4.77 -6.98
CA GLY A 156 22.81 -4.00 -6.13
C GLY A 156 23.92 -4.85 -5.51
N SER A 157 24.72 -4.20 -4.66
CA SER A 157 25.74 -4.86 -3.84
C SER A 157 25.13 -5.31 -2.49
N TYR A 158 25.73 -6.33 -1.89
CA TYR A 158 25.45 -6.76 -0.52
C TYR A 158 26.17 -5.90 0.54
N ASP A 159 26.99 -4.93 0.13
CA ASP A 159 27.83 -4.09 1.00
C ASP A 159 27.06 -3.43 2.16
N TRP A 160 25.92 -2.82 1.88
CA TRP A 160 25.15 -2.15 2.93
C TRP A 160 24.38 -3.14 3.81
N THR A 161 23.83 -4.21 3.23
CA THR A 161 23.13 -5.23 4.03
C THR A 161 24.11 -5.95 4.97
N SER A 162 25.32 -6.25 4.52
CA SER A 162 26.39 -6.81 5.37
C SER A 162 26.83 -5.81 6.45
N GLY A 163 26.84 -4.50 6.15
CA GLY A 163 27.08 -3.44 7.12
C GLY A 163 26.03 -3.39 8.22
N ILE A 164 24.75 -3.51 7.87
CA ILE A 164 23.66 -3.62 8.86
C ILE A 164 23.85 -4.86 9.75
N ASP A 165 24.24 -6.00 9.16
CA ASP A 165 24.50 -7.23 9.92
C ASP A 165 25.68 -7.06 10.91
N ARG A 166 26.72 -6.30 10.55
CA ARG A 166 27.82 -5.93 11.46
C ARG A 166 27.36 -4.99 12.57
N LEU A 167 26.60 -3.94 12.22
CA LEU A 167 26.02 -3.02 13.20
C LEU A 167 25.18 -3.73 14.26
N LYS A 168 24.48 -4.80 13.90
CA LYS A 168 23.72 -5.61 14.86
C LYS A 168 24.58 -6.11 16.03
N ALA A 169 25.85 -6.43 15.79
CA ALA A 169 26.78 -6.92 16.80
C ALA A 169 27.37 -5.78 17.66
N ASP A 170 27.53 -4.59 17.08
CA ASP A 170 28.21 -3.46 17.72
C ASP A 170 27.27 -2.50 18.47
N LEU A 171 26.01 -2.43 18.05
CA LEU A 171 25.03 -1.50 18.60
C LEU A 171 24.47 -1.98 19.93
N ARG A 172 24.35 -1.04 20.87
CA ARG A 172 23.44 -1.20 22.00
C ARG A 172 22.02 -0.88 21.52
N ILE A 173 21.24 -1.93 21.24
CA ILE A 173 19.90 -1.83 20.60
C ILE A 173 18.89 -1.01 21.43
N TYR A 174 19.13 -0.84 22.74
CA TYR A 174 18.29 -0.04 23.61
C TYR A 174 19.10 1.04 24.34
N VAL A 175 18.75 2.30 24.05
CA VAL A 175 19.24 3.50 24.74
C VAL A 175 18.04 4.19 25.39
N PRO A 176 17.93 4.27 26.73
CA PRO A 176 16.77 4.86 27.39
C PRO A 176 16.58 6.34 27.01
N VAL A 177 15.33 6.78 26.86
CA VAL A 177 15.02 8.21 26.76
C VAL A 177 15.28 8.85 28.13
N PRO A 178 16.10 9.91 28.22
CA PRO A 178 16.38 10.58 29.49
C PRO A 178 15.12 11.04 30.23
N ARG A 179 15.17 10.87 31.55
CA ARG A 179 14.32 11.58 32.51
C ARG A 179 15.23 12.41 33.43
N GLN A 180 15.85 13.48 32.93
CA GLN A 180 16.70 14.48 33.61
C GLN A 180 17.86 14.02 34.55
N GLU A 181 17.85 12.82 35.13
CA GLU A 181 18.77 12.37 36.18
C GLU A 181 19.79 11.31 35.69
N ASN A 182 19.63 10.74 34.48
CA ASN A 182 20.41 9.59 34.00
C ASN A 182 21.31 9.84 32.78
N ASP A 183 21.43 11.08 32.28
CA ASP A 183 22.17 11.43 31.04
C ASP A 183 23.60 10.88 31.00
N LYS A 184 24.31 10.95 32.14
CA LYS A 184 25.72 10.51 32.23
C LYS A 184 25.90 9.01 32.02
N GLU A 185 24.87 8.20 32.28
CA GLU A 185 24.97 6.74 32.17
C GLU A 185 24.87 6.26 30.72
N TYR A 186 23.95 6.84 29.94
CA TYR A 186 23.63 6.30 28.61
C TYR A 186 24.25 7.08 27.44
N LEU A 187 24.67 8.34 27.63
CA LEU A 187 25.32 9.14 26.58
C LEU A 187 26.51 8.45 25.92
N PRO A 188 27.41 7.76 26.63
CA PRO A 188 28.51 7.04 26.01
C PRO A 188 28.03 5.93 25.04
N TYR A 189 26.89 5.30 25.32
CA TYR A 189 26.32 4.29 24.42
C TYR A 189 25.71 4.91 23.18
N LEU A 190 25.01 6.05 23.32
CA LEU A 190 24.48 6.79 22.18
C LEU A 190 25.62 7.25 21.25
N GLN A 191 26.66 7.87 21.82
CA GLN A 191 27.83 8.32 21.07
C GLN A 191 28.56 7.16 20.40
N ARG A 192 28.68 6.01 21.09
CA ARG A 192 29.25 4.79 20.51
C ARG A 192 28.41 4.28 19.35
N ASN A 193 27.08 4.23 19.50
CA ASN A 193 26.17 3.79 18.44
C ASN A 193 26.29 4.71 17.21
N GLU A 194 26.28 6.03 17.41
CA GLU A 194 26.43 7.03 16.35
C GLU A 194 27.81 6.92 15.66
N ALA A 195 28.88 6.74 16.42
CA ALA A 195 30.23 6.53 15.88
C ALA A 195 30.33 5.23 15.07
N ALA A 196 29.71 4.14 15.53
CA ALA A 196 29.68 2.87 14.81
C ALA A 196 28.94 3.00 13.46
N VAL A 197 27.78 3.65 13.44
CA VAL A 197 27.06 3.93 12.18
C VAL A 197 27.88 4.83 11.29
N SER A 198 28.46 5.92 11.81
CA SER A 198 29.30 6.83 11.04
C SER A 198 30.49 6.11 10.41
N LEU A 199 31.17 5.23 11.14
CA LEU A 199 32.26 4.41 10.62
C LEU A 199 31.81 3.51 9.47
N GLU A 200 30.70 2.78 9.64
CA GLU A 200 30.16 1.88 8.61
C GLU A 200 29.71 2.64 7.36
N ILE A 201 29.04 3.80 7.51
CA ILE A 201 28.66 4.64 6.37
C ILE A 201 29.90 5.23 5.69
N GLY A 202 30.90 5.68 6.44
CA GLY A 202 32.16 6.15 5.88
C GLY A 202 32.88 5.07 5.08
N ALA A 203 32.96 3.84 5.61
CA ALA A 203 33.55 2.69 4.92
C ALA A 203 32.76 2.32 3.65
N LEU A 204 31.43 2.38 3.71
CA LEU A 204 30.53 2.13 2.59
C LEU A 204 30.75 3.15 1.46
N LEU A 205 30.74 4.44 1.77
CA LEU A 205 30.98 5.51 0.79
C LEU A 205 32.40 5.44 0.22
N LEU A 206 33.40 5.24 1.09
CA LEU A 206 34.79 5.15 0.67
C LEU A 206 35.04 3.98 -0.28
N SER A 207 34.42 2.83 -0.02
CA SER A 207 34.49 1.65 -0.91
C SER A 207 34.06 2.01 -2.34
N ARG A 208 32.94 2.71 -2.47
CA ARG A 208 32.43 3.19 -3.76
C ARG A 208 33.36 4.21 -4.41
N LEU A 209 33.87 5.16 -3.63
CA LEU A 209 34.77 6.20 -4.11
C LEU A 209 36.12 5.65 -4.58
N ILE A 210 36.70 4.66 -3.91
CA ILE A 210 37.95 4.01 -4.35
C ILE A 210 37.74 3.29 -5.67
N ILE A 211 36.63 2.57 -5.83
CA ILE A 211 36.31 1.86 -7.08
C ILE A 211 36.01 2.87 -8.19
N LEU A 212 35.25 3.93 -7.90
CA LEU A 212 34.98 5.02 -8.84
C LEU A 212 36.27 5.72 -9.30
N ASP A 213 37.19 5.98 -8.38
CA ASP A 213 38.48 6.61 -8.67
C ASP A 213 39.27 5.83 -9.72
N TYR A 214 39.43 4.54 -9.48
CA TYR A 214 40.11 3.65 -10.43
C TYR A 214 39.34 3.49 -11.75
N PHE A 215 37.99 3.44 -11.68
CA PHE A 215 37.14 3.36 -12.86
C PHE A 215 37.29 4.61 -13.75
N VAL A 216 37.29 5.81 -13.16
CA VAL A 216 37.44 7.09 -13.88
C VAL A 216 38.83 7.21 -14.52
N ASP A 217 39.87 6.76 -13.85
CA ASP A 217 41.22 6.72 -14.42
C ASP A 217 41.26 5.78 -15.64
N LEU A 218 40.60 4.60 -15.56
CA LEU A 218 40.56 3.63 -16.65
C LEU A 218 39.73 4.07 -17.86
N ILE A 219 38.57 4.70 -17.66
CA ILE A 219 37.77 5.20 -18.82
C ILE A 219 38.57 6.25 -19.61
N THR A 220 39.39 7.05 -18.92
CA THR A 220 40.27 8.04 -19.54
C THR A 220 41.41 7.36 -20.29
N GLU A 221 42.02 6.32 -19.71
CA GLU A 221 43.07 5.53 -20.36
C GLU A 221 42.56 4.78 -21.61
N LEU A 222 41.34 4.25 -21.55
CA LEU A 222 40.72 3.45 -22.61
C LEU A 222 39.93 4.27 -23.63
N ASP A 223 39.86 5.60 -23.46
CA ASP A 223 39.11 6.53 -24.31
C ASP A 223 37.62 6.14 -24.48
N ILE A 224 36.97 5.76 -23.37
CA ILE A 224 35.55 5.37 -23.34
C ILE A 224 34.67 6.62 -23.30
N ASP A 225 33.64 6.67 -24.16
CA ASP A 225 32.66 7.74 -24.18
C ASP A 225 31.97 7.92 -22.82
N GLU A 226 31.65 9.16 -22.44
CA GLU A 226 31.09 9.45 -21.12
C GLU A 226 29.71 8.80 -20.90
N CYS A 227 28.85 8.75 -21.94
CA CYS A 227 27.56 8.09 -21.81
C CYS A 227 27.72 6.58 -21.59
N GLU A 228 28.63 5.95 -22.34
CA GLU A 228 28.97 4.54 -22.15
C GLU A 228 29.59 4.28 -20.76
N ALA A 229 30.46 5.17 -20.28
CA ALA A 229 31.06 5.09 -18.96
C ALA A 229 30.01 5.14 -17.85
N ILE A 230 29.02 6.03 -17.94
CA ILE A 230 27.90 6.11 -16.97
C ILE A 230 27.08 4.81 -17.00
N THR A 231 26.75 4.28 -18.18
CA THR A 231 26.04 2.99 -18.31
C THR A 231 26.83 1.86 -17.64
N ARG A 232 28.13 1.75 -17.92
CA ARG A 232 29.00 0.73 -17.32
C ARG A 232 29.12 0.89 -15.80
N TRP A 233 29.19 2.12 -15.32
CA TRP A 233 29.20 2.42 -13.88
C TRP A 233 27.89 2.00 -13.21
N ALA A 234 26.74 2.30 -13.82
CA ALA A 234 25.43 1.89 -13.34
C ALA A 234 25.35 0.36 -13.23
N LEU A 235 25.71 -0.37 -14.29
CA LEU A 235 25.68 -1.83 -14.32
C LEU A 235 26.61 -2.45 -13.29
N LEU A 236 27.80 -1.88 -13.09
CA LEU A 236 28.71 -2.34 -12.06
C LEU A 236 28.10 -2.22 -10.66
N GLN A 237 27.36 -1.14 -10.36
CA GLN A 237 26.68 -0.98 -9.08
C GLN A 237 25.47 -1.90 -8.91
N LEU A 238 24.70 -2.15 -9.99
CA LEU A 238 23.47 -2.94 -9.99
C LEU A 238 23.71 -4.45 -10.08
N ARG A 239 24.79 -4.88 -10.75
CA ARG A 239 25.13 -6.28 -11.02
C ARG A 239 26.64 -6.53 -10.84
N PRO A 240 27.23 -6.23 -9.67
CA PRO A 240 28.68 -6.31 -9.49
C PRO A 240 29.24 -7.71 -9.79
N LYS A 241 28.51 -8.76 -9.40
CA LYS A 241 28.90 -10.15 -9.67
C LYS A 241 28.85 -10.54 -11.14
N ASN A 242 27.95 -9.96 -11.94
CA ASN A 242 27.94 -10.23 -13.37
C ASN A 242 29.04 -9.46 -14.10
N CYS A 243 29.46 -8.31 -13.56
CA CYS A 243 30.52 -7.50 -14.15
C CYS A 243 31.92 -8.00 -13.75
N LEU A 244 32.10 -8.50 -12.52
CA LEU A 244 33.41 -8.82 -11.93
C LEU A 244 33.50 -10.24 -11.33
N ASP A 245 32.53 -11.13 -11.54
CA ASP A 245 32.43 -12.46 -10.89
C ASP A 245 32.38 -12.47 -9.34
N HIS A 246 32.47 -11.30 -8.70
CA HIS A 246 32.39 -11.11 -7.26
C HIS A 246 31.82 -9.74 -6.90
N ASP A 247 31.46 -9.53 -5.64
CA ASP A 247 30.99 -8.24 -5.13
C ASP A 247 32.16 -7.42 -4.58
N ALA A 248 32.85 -6.68 -5.45
CA ALA A 248 34.01 -5.88 -5.10
C ALA A 248 33.70 -4.81 -4.04
N PHE A 249 32.50 -4.24 -4.07
CA PHE A 249 32.07 -3.22 -3.12
C PHE A 249 31.95 -3.79 -1.70
N ASN A 250 31.27 -4.93 -1.56
CA ASN A 250 31.13 -5.60 -0.26
C ASN A 250 32.49 -6.05 0.30
N GLY A 251 33.36 -6.60 -0.56
CA GLY A 251 34.71 -7.00 -0.19
C GLY A 251 35.56 -5.82 0.29
N MET A 252 35.49 -4.68 -0.40
CA MET A 252 36.23 -3.47 -0.01
C MET A 252 35.66 -2.85 1.26
N THR A 253 34.34 -2.68 1.39
CA THR A 253 33.70 -2.13 2.60
C THR A 253 34.09 -2.94 3.85
N SER A 254 34.05 -4.27 3.76
CA SER A 254 34.41 -5.16 4.88
C SER A 254 35.87 -5.02 5.31
N ARG A 255 36.78 -4.61 4.41
CA ARG A 255 38.18 -4.33 4.75
C ARG A 255 38.35 -2.96 5.40
N LEU A 256 37.55 -1.98 4.97
CA LEU A 256 37.64 -0.59 5.40
C LEU A 256 37.16 -0.37 6.84
N THR A 257 36.24 -1.20 7.34
CA THR A 257 35.75 -1.10 8.73
C THR A 257 36.82 -1.33 9.80
N GLY A 258 37.96 -1.93 9.44
CA GLY A 258 39.12 -2.08 10.33
C GLY A 258 40.01 -0.84 10.45
N PHE A 259 39.76 0.22 9.68
CA PHE A 259 40.58 1.44 9.68
C PHE A 259 40.07 2.49 10.67
N PRO A 260 40.94 3.39 11.18
CA PRO A 260 40.51 4.49 12.03
C PRO A 260 39.51 5.42 11.31
N GLN A 261 38.46 5.84 12.01
CA GLN A 261 37.42 6.73 11.46
C GLN A 261 38.00 8.03 10.88
N ALA A 262 39.02 8.62 11.52
CA ALA A 262 39.66 9.83 11.03
C ALA A 262 40.33 9.64 9.64
N ASP A 263 40.87 8.45 9.38
CA ASP A 263 41.45 8.13 8.08
C ASP A 263 40.35 7.95 7.03
N ILE A 264 39.28 7.23 7.36
CA ILE A 264 38.11 7.07 6.48
C ILE A 264 37.53 8.43 6.11
N THR A 265 37.29 9.30 7.08
CA THR A 265 36.74 10.64 6.84
C THR A 265 37.62 11.47 5.91
N ARG A 266 38.93 11.44 6.14
CA ARG A 266 39.89 12.14 5.29
C ARG A 266 39.89 11.61 3.86
N TRP A 267 39.88 10.29 3.69
CA TRP A 267 39.89 9.67 2.35
C TRP A 267 38.58 9.88 1.59
N VAL A 268 37.43 9.77 2.26
CA VAL A 268 36.12 10.08 1.65
C VAL A 268 36.13 11.52 1.16
N LYS A 269 36.51 12.48 2.00
CA LYS A 269 36.59 13.89 1.62
C LYS A 269 37.50 14.09 0.40
N THR A 270 38.70 13.52 0.43
CA THR A 270 39.69 13.66 -0.66
C THR A 270 39.16 13.15 -1.99
N LEU A 271 38.56 11.95 -2.00
CA LEU A 271 38.04 11.34 -3.23
C LEU A 271 36.72 11.98 -3.69
N ALA A 272 35.86 12.38 -2.77
CA ALA A 272 34.63 13.10 -3.10
C ALA A 272 34.93 14.47 -3.73
N GLU A 273 35.93 15.20 -3.22
CA GLU A 273 36.41 16.45 -3.82
C GLU A 273 37.04 16.22 -5.20
N LYS A 274 37.86 15.16 -5.36
CA LYS A 274 38.43 14.78 -6.68
C LYS A 274 37.34 14.53 -7.72
N HIS A 275 36.23 13.92 -7.32
CA HIS A 275 35.14 13.52 -8.21
C HIS A 275 33.88 14.38 -8.10
N ALA A 276 33.99 15.60 -7.54
CA ALA A 276 32.83 16.44 -7.25
C ALA A 276 31.98 16.78 -8.50
N GLU A 277 32.63 16.93 -9.65
CA GLU A 277 31.95 17.21 -10.93
C GLU A 277 31.13 16.02 -11.44
N LYS A 278 31.52 14.79 -11.08
CA LYS A 278 30.79 13.58 -11.44
C LYS A 278 29.78 13.20 -10.35
N LEU A 279 30.13 13.31 -9.08
CA LEU A 279 29.30 12.82 -7.98
C LEU A 279 28.07 13.71 -7.67
N SER A 280 27.03 13.60 -8.50
CA SER A 280 25.84 14.44 -8.39
C SER A 280 24.87 14.02 -7.27
N PHE A 281 24.77 12.72 -6.98
CA PHE A 281 23.87 12.21 -5.93
C PHE A 281 24.35 10.91 -5.27
N VAL A 282 23.73 10.60 -4.14
CA VAL A 282 23.76 9.31 -3.47
C VAL A 282 22.34 8.83 -3.19
N ALA A 283 22.00 7.64 -3.69
CA ALA A 283 20.69 7.03 -3.55
C ALA A 283 20.72 5.85 -2.57
N PHE A 284 19.81 5.84 -1.61
CA PHE A 284 19.51 4.69 -0.75
C PHE A 284 18.11 4.18 -1.07
N ASP A 285 18.04 3.01 -1.69
CA ASP A 285 16.78 2.35 -2.01
C ASP A 285 16.28 1.45 -0.88
N GLU A 286 14.96 1.21 -0.86
CA GLU A 286 14.22 0.41 0.13
C GLU A 286 14.50 0.83 1.58
N ALA A 287 14.62 2.14 1.81
CA ALA A 287 14.97 2.75 3.07
C ALA A 287 13.89 2.61 4.16
N GLN A 288 12.67 2.16 3.83
CA GLN A 288 11.69 1.82 4.87
C GLN A 288 12.20 0.73 5.82
N ARG A 289 13.08 -0.16 5.36
CA ARG A 289 13.76 -1.13 6.24
C ARG A 289 14.62 -0.41 7.28
N LEU A 290 15.33 0.65 6.88
CA LEU A 290 16.14 1.46 7.79
C LEU A 290 15.29 2.27 8.76
N ALA A 291 14.10 2.70 8.33
CA ALA A 291 13.13 3.41 9.17
C ALA A 291 12.53 2.52 10.25
N SER A 292 12.57 1.18 10.11
CA SER A 292 12.09 0.23 11.12
C SER A 292 13.20 -0.44 11.94
N LEU A 293 14.47 -0.30 11.56
CA LEU A 293 15.59 -0.95 12.23
C LEU A 293 16.13 -0.12 13.38
N TYR A 294 16.44 -0.81 14.48
CA TYR A 294 17.07 -0.26 15.69
C TYR A 294 16.36 1.01 16.20
N ASP A 295 15.02 0.99 16.18
CA ASP A 295 14.11 2.07 16.55
C ASP A 295 14.31 2.62 17.97
N ARG A 296 15.10 1.94 18.81
CA ARG A 296 15.44 2.33 20.19
C ARG A 296 16.93 2.52 20.45
N ALA A 297 17.77 2.43 19.42
CA ALA A 297 19.22 2.55 19.55
C ALA A 297 19.72 4.00 19.43
N PHE A 298 18.89 4.89 18.88
CA PHE A 298 19.22 6.30 18.67
C PHE A 298 18.13 7.20 19.25
N LEU A 299 18.49 8.47 19.45
CA LEU A 299 17.59 9.52 19.91
C LEU A 299 17.57 10.67 18.90
N ASP A 300 16.56 11.53 19.01
CA ASP A 300 16.52 12.82 18.34
C ASP A 300 17.54 13.82 18.92
N SER A 301 17.62 15.00 18.29
CA SER A 301 18.60 16.03 18.66
C SER A 301 18.40 16.54 20.09
N ASP A 302 17.15 16.66 20.52
CA ASP A 302 16.77 17.09 21.86
C ASP A 302 16.75 15.94 22.89
N ARG A 303 17.00 14.71 22.44
CA ARG A 303 17.02 13.48 23.22
C ARG A 303 15.70 13.17 23.93
N THR A 304 14.58 13.60 23.35
CA THR A 304 13.23 13.42 23.88
C THR A 304 12.51 12.21 23.31
N ALA A 305 12.94 11.71 22.15
CA ALA A 305 12.29 10.61 21.46
C ALA A 305 13.31 9.71 20.77
N HIS A 306 12.99 8.43 20.66
CA HIS A 306 13.81 7.52 19.90
C HIS A 306 13.74 7.78 18.40
N ARG A 307 14.77 7.34 17.69
CA ARG A 307 14.89 7.44 16.24
C ARG A 307 15.47 6.14 15.66
N PRO A 308 15.04 5.76 14.45
CA PRO A 308 15.53 4.54 13.79
C PRO A 308 16.91 4.77 13.14
N LEU A 309 17.52 3.69 12.64
CA LEU A 309 18.81 3.69 11.93
C LEU A 309 18.88 4.68 10.76
N LEU A 310 17.74 4.99 10.13
CA LEU A 310 17.66 5.96 9.04
C LEU A 310 18.22 7.34 9.42
N ARG A 311 18.02 7.80 10.67
CA ARG A 311 18.52 9.10 11.14
C ARG A 311 20.05 9.21 11.11
N PRO A 312 20.81 8.40 11.87
CA PRO A 312 22.28 8.50 11.87
C PRO A 312 22.91 8.18 10.51
N LEU A 313 22.24 7.37 9.66
CA LEU A 313 22.66 7.18 8.28
C LEU A 313 22.63 8.50 7.50
N LEU A 314 21.51 9.21 7.53
CA LEU A 314 21.34 10.46 6.78
C LEU A 314 22.29 11.57 7.27
N ILE A 315 22.46 11.66 8.59
CA ILE A 315 23.43 12.59 9.19
C ILE A 315 24.85 12.27 8.72
N SER A 316 25.24 11.00 8.76
CA SER A 316 26.58 10.57 8.35
C SER A 316 26.80 10.79 6.86
N ALA A 317 25.86 10.39 6.00
CA ALA A 317 25.95 10.56 4.56
C ALA A 317 26.05 12.04 4.17
N GLY A 318 25.19 12.90 4.74
CA GLY A 318 25.22 14.35 4.50
C GLY A 318 26.49 15.01 5.02
N SER A 319 27.10 14.45 6.07
CA SER A 319 28.37 14.96 6.60
C SER A 319 29.58 14.53 5.78
N TYR A 320 29.55 13.32 5.21
CA TYR A 320 30.62 12.81 4.35
C TYR A 320 30.60 13.42 2.95
N LEU A 321 29.40 13.71 2.42
CA LEU A 321 29.20 14.21 1.06
C LEU A 321 28.33 15.47 1.07
N PRO A 322 28.83 16.58 1.62
CA PRO A 322 28.02 17.76 1.89
C PRO A 322 27.46 18.46 0.64
N HIS A 323 28.06 18.25 -0.54
CA HIS A 323 27.64 18.86 -1.79
C HIS A 323 26.81 17.93 -2.68
N SER A 324 26.66 16.65 -2.31
CA SER A 324 25.91 15.69 -3.10
C SER A 324 24.45 15.63 -2.66
N ARG A 325 23.54 15.50 -3.63
CA ARG A 325 22.14 15.28 -3.33
C ARG A 325 21.91 13.87 -2.77
N ILE A 326 21.34 13.78 -1.59
CA ILE A 326 20.81 12.51 -1.06
C ILE A 326 19.40 12.23 -1.60
N ILE A 327 19.20 11.02 -2.13
CA ILE A 327 17.91 10.48 -2.57
C ILE A 327 17.56 9.28 -1.69
N ILE A 328 16.39 9.30 -1.05
CA ILE A 328 15.89 8.21 -0.22
C ILE A 328 14.62 7.67 -0.82
N SER A 329 14.61 6.37 -1.17
CA SER A 329 13.43 5.68 -1.68
C SER A 329 12.84 4.76 -0.63
N GLY A 330 11.53 4.80 -0.45
CA GLY A 330 10.84 3.82 0.40
C GLY A 330 9.32 4.03 0.48
N THR A 331 8.61 3.04 1.01
CA THR A 331 7.14 3.09 1.13
C THR A 331 6.65 3.93 2.32
N SER A 332 7.45 3.96 3.39
CA SER A 332 7.08 4.56 4.69
C SER A 332 8.17 5.52 5.17
N VAL A 333 8.76 6.28 4.25
CA VAL A 333 9.73 7.33 4.57
C VAL A 333 8.97 8.63 4.78
N ASP A 334 9.19 9.28 5.92
CA ASP A 334 8.59 10.57 6.25
C ASP A 334 9.49 11.72 5.77
N PRO A 335 9.06 12.53 4.78
CA PRO A 335 9.84 13.67 4.29
C PRO A 335 10.16 14.70 5.39
N ALA A 336 9.26 14.91 6.35
CA ALA A 336 9.48 15.86 7.44
C ALA A 336 10.56 15.36 8.40
N ALA A 337 10.55 14.06 8.71
CA ALA A 337 11.63 13.44 9.49
C ALA A 337 12.97 13.51 8.76
N MET A 338 12.98 13.30 7.44
CA MET A 338 14.20 13.44 6.64
C MET A 338 14.75 14.88 6.69
N GLU A 339 13.89 15.89 6.62
CA GLU A 339 14.28 17.30 6.73
C GLU A 339 14.92 17.61 8.08
N GLU A 340 14.35 17.10 9.18
CA GLU A 340 14.94 17.19 10.54
C GLU A 340 16.36 16.60 10.56
N TYR A 341 16.55 15.42 9.95
CA TYR A 341 17.83 14.71 9.99
C TYR A 341 18.90 15.40 9.14
N ILE A 342 18.53 15.93 7.97
CA ILE A 342 19.44 16.68 7.12
C ILE A 342 19.83 18.01 7.78
N ALA A 343 18.90 18.70 8.44
CA ALA A 343 19.15 19.99 9.09
C ALA A 343 20.26 19.92 10.17
N VAL A 344 20.49 18.75 10.76
CA VAL A 344 21.56 18.53 11.75
C VAL A 344 22.82 17.88 11.16
N SER A 345 22.84 17.61 9.85
CA SER A 345 24.01 17.14 9.12
C SER A 345 24.89 18.31 8.67
N ALA A 346 26.09 18.02 8.12
CA ALA A 346 26.92 19.04 7.48
C ALA A 346 26.59 19.26 5.99
N SER A 347 25.41 18.80 5.52
CA SER A 347 24.97 19.00 4.14
C SER A 347 24.84 20.48 3.80
N SER A 348 25.34 20.85 2.62
CA SER A 348 25.15 22.17 2.01
C SER A 348 23.90 22.24 1.11
N VAL A 349 23.32 21.09 0.79
CA VAL A 349 22.06 20.98 0.05
C VAL A 349 20.90 21.21 1.01
N ASN A 350 20.03 22.17 0.69
CA ASN A 350 18.92 22.58 1.55
C ASN A 350 17.59 21.97 1.12
N GLY A 351 16.77 21.63 2.11
CA GLY A 351 15.40 21.17 1.93
C GLY A 351 15.28 19.72 1.46
N VAL A 352 14.08 19.17 1.65
CA VAL A 352 13.70 17.84 1.19
C VAL A 352 12.43 17.98 0.35
N ARG A 353 12.50 17.52 -0.90
CA ARG A 353 11.35 17.49 -1.81
C ARG A 353 10.78 16.07 -1.85
N PRO A 354 9.51 15.85 -1.45
CA PRO A 354 8.85 14.59 -1.71
C PRO A 354 8.58 14.42 -3.20
N PHE A 355 8.81 13.23 -3.74
CA PHE A 355 8.51 12.89 -5.13
C PHE A 355 7.64 11.62 -5.20
N VAL A 356 6.50 11.73 -5.87
CA VAL A 356 5.48 10.66 -5.96
C VAL A 356 5.11 10.31 -7.41
N ALA A 357 5.48 11.14 -8.38
CA ALA A 357 5.05 11.07 -9.78
C ALA A 357 5.81 9.99 -10.58
N LEU A 358 5.50 8.72 -10.30
CA LEU A 358 6.19 7.56 -10.87
C LEU A 358 5.54 7.03 -12.17
N GLY A 359 4.39 7.57 -12.55
CA GLY A 359 3.55 7.00 -13.60
C GLY A 359 2.84 5.70 -13.17
N GLU A 360 1.91 5.23 -13.99
CA GLU A 360 1.09 4.05 -13.70
C GLU A 360 0.37 3.54 -14.96
N PHE A 361 -0.06 2.29 -14.93
CA PHE A 361 -0.83 1.67 -16.00
C PHE A 361 -2.32 1.90 -15.78
N ARG A 362 -2.84 3.08 -16.16
CA ARG A 362 -4.29 3.40 -16.07
C ARG A 362 -5.06 3.29 -17.37
N SER A 363 -4.45 3.66 -18.50
CA SER A 363 -5.16 3.71 -19.78
C SER A 363 -5.04 2.41 -20.56
N ASP A 364 -6.12 2.01 -21.21
CA ASP A 364 -6.16 0.85 -22.10
C ASP A 364 -5.10 0.95 -23.20
N ALA A 365 -4.88 2.15 -23.74
CA ALA A 365 -3.87 2.40 -24.76
C ALA A 365 -2.44 2.10 -24.25
N ARG A 366 -2.10 2.56 -23.04
CA ARG A 366 -0.78 2.33 -22.44
C ARG A 366 -0.55 0.86 -22.11
N ILE A 367 -1.56 0.20 -21.53
CA ILE A 367 -1.47 -1.24 -21.21
C ILE A 367 -1.34 -2.07 -22.49
N ARG A 368 -2.13 -1.76 -23.52
CA ARG A 368 -2.05 -2.42 -24.83
C ARG A 368 -0.67 -2.24 -25.46
N ALA A 369 -0.13 -1.02 -25.48
CA ALA A 369 1.19 -0.75 -26.04
C ALA A 369 2.27 -1.59 -25.34
N TYR A 370 2.25 -1.59 -24.00
CA TYR A 370 3.18 -2.38 -23.19
C TYR A 370 3.05 -3.89 -23.45
N LEU A 371 1.82 -4.43 -23.52
CA LEU A 371 1.61 -5.85 -23.82
C LEU A 371 2.06 -6.22 -25.24
N THR A 372 1.76 -5.37 -26.22
CA THR A 372 2.10 -5.62 -27.64
C THR A 372 3.62 -5.61 -27.85
N HIS A 373 4.34 -4.74 -27.12
CA HIS A 373 5.79 -4.71 -27.14
C HIS A 373 6.42 -6.09 -26.84
N PHE A 374 5.95 -6.76 -25.78
CA PHE A 374 6.50 -8.06 -25.38
C PHE A 374 5.84 -9.25 -26.06
N LEU A 375 4.56 -9.17 -26.44
CA LEU A 375 3.77 -10.34 -26.88
C LEU A 375 3.38 -10.29 -28.37
N GLY A 376 3.62 -9.16 -29.05
CA GLY A 376 3.16 -8.90 -30.41
C GLY A 376 1.63 -8.90 -30.52
N ASP A 377 1.14 -9.02 -31.75
CA ASP A 377 -0.31 -9.03 -32.06
C ASP A 377 -0.96 -10.41 -31.85
N SER A 378 -0.33 -11.30 -31.10
CA SER A 378 -0.80 -12.67 -30.89
C SER A 378 -1.96 -12.78 -29.90
N ILE A 379 -2.21 -11.73 -29.12
CA ILE A 379 -3.23 -11.68 -28.08
C ILE A 379 -4.46 -10.95 -28.58
N SER A 380 -5.64 -11.52 -28.31
CA SER A 380 -6.91 -10.91 -28.73
C SER A 380 -7.23 -9.62 -27.97
N ASP A 381 -7.98 -8.71 -28.61
CA ASP A 381 -8.47 -7.48 -27.99
C ASP A 381 -9.31 -7.74 -26.73
N GLU A 382 -10.08 -8.83 -26.75
CA GLU A 382 -10.89 -9.26 -25.61
C GLU A 382 -10.01 -9.65 -24.42
N ASP A 383 -8.95 -10.42 -24.66
CA ASP A 383 -8.00 -10.82 -23.60
C ASP A 383 -7.24 -9.61 -23.04
N ILE A 384 -6.82 -8.68 -23.89
CA ILE A 384 -6.18 -7.42 -23.47
C ILE A 384 -7.14 -6.60 -22.60
N SER A 385 -8.41 -6.48 -22.98
CA SER A 385 -9.43 -5.77 -22.18
C SER A 385 -9.62 -6.43 -20.81
N ILE A 386 -9.60 -7.76 -20.76
CA ILE A 386 -9.69 -8.51 -19.48
C ILE A 386 -8.47 -8.21 -18.60
N VAL A 387 -7.25 -8.30 -19.13
CA VAL A 387 -6.02 -8.00 -18.36
C VAL A 387 -6.00 -6.55 -17.91
N THR A 388 -6.36 -5.63 -18.79
CA THR A 388 -6.44 -4.19 -18.49
C THR A 388 -7.36 -3.93 -17.29
N ARG A 389 -8.52 -4.58 -17.25
CA ARG A 389 -9.46 -4.45 -16.14
C ARG A 389 -8.88 -4.89 -14.79
N TRP A 390 -7.97 -5.86 -14.75
CA TRP A 390 -7.48 -6.46 -13.51
C TRP A 390 -6.08 -6.03 -13.10
N MET A 391 -5.21 -5.73 -14.06
CA MET A 391 -3.78 -5.43 -13.85
C MET A 391 -3.45 -3.93 -13.89
N ARG A 392 -4.46 -3.06 -14.07
CA ARG A 392 -4.27 -1.60 -14.00
C ARG A 392 -3.83 -1.13 -12.62
N GLY A 393 -3.09 -0.02 -12.57
CA GLY A 393 -2.53 0.58 -11.37
C GLY A 393 -1.01 0.61 -11.42
N ARG A 394 -0.36 0.29 -10.29
CA ARG A 394 1.10 0.31 -10.16
C ARG A 394 1.81 -0.64 -11.13
N HIS A 395 3.00 -0.23 -11.56
CA HIS A 395 3.83 -0.93 -12.56
C HIS A 395 4.00 -2.42 -12.30
N ARG A 396 4.29 -2.81 -11.05
CA ARG A 396 4.57 -4.21 -10.68
C ARG A 396 3.49 -5.18 -11.14
N PHE A 397 2.21 -4.82 -11.09
CA PHE A 397 1.14 -5.76 -11.46
C PHE A 397 1.23 -6.20 -12.92
N LEU A 398 1.40 -5.24 -13.84
CA LEU A 398 1.51 -5.54 -15.26
C LEU A 398 2.88 -6.13 -15.62
N THR A 399 3.96 -5.62 -15.04
CA THR A 399 5.33 -6.13 -15.29
C THR A 399 5.46 -7.58 -14.86
N VAL A 400 5.04 -7.93 -13.65
CA VAL A 400 5.06 -9.32 -13.16
C VAL A 400 4.16 -10.21 -14.02
N PHE A 401 2.99 -9.70 -14.44
CA PHE A 401 2.15 -10.44 -15.37
C PHE A 401 2.88 -10.78 -16.67
N VAL A 402 3.56 -9.80 -17.28
CA VAL A 402 4.35 -10.02 -18.50
C VAL A 402 5.50 -10.98 -18.25
N GLU A 403 6.24 -10.87 -17.14
CA GLU A 403 7.32 -11.81 -16.78
C GLU A 403 6.82 -13.26 -16.77
N TYR A 404 5.69 -13.54 -16.11
CA TYR A 404 5.13 -14.89 -16.09
C TYR A 404 4.59 -15.34 -17.45
N VAL A 405 4.06 -14.44 -18.29
CA VAL A 405 3.68 -14.79 -19.66
C VAL A 405 4.92 -15.11 -20.50
N LEU A 406 6.03 -14.37 -20.32
CA LEU A 406 7.30 -14.65 -20.98
C LEU A 406 7.85 -16.04 -20.57
N VAL A 407 7.67 -16.43 -19.30
CA VAL A 407 8.07 -17.77 -18.82
C VAL A 407 7.17 -18.89 -19.37
N HIS A 408 5.85 -18.68 -19.43
CA HIS A 408 4.89 -19.73 -19.75
C HIS A 408 4.39 -19.76 -21.21
N GLY A 409 4.63 -18.69 -21.96
CA GLY A 409 4.17 -18.51 -23.34
C GLY A 409 2.82 -17.79 -23.46
N PRO A 410 2.58 -17.10 -24.60
CA PRO A 410 1.37 -16.31 -24.85
C PRO A 410 0.10 -17.17 -24.88
N THR A 411 0.20 -18.46 -25.21
CA THR A 411 -0.96 -19.39 -25.14
C THR A 411 -1.54 -19.55 -23.73
N GLN A 412 -0.76 -19.21 -22.70
CA GLN A 412 -1.17 -19.28 -21.30
C GLN A 412 -1.60 -17.92 -20.73
N PHE A 413 -1.72 -16.87 -21.55
CA PHE A 413 -1.95 -15.48 -21.15
C PHE A 413 -2.99 -15.30 -20.03
N LEU A 414 -4.25 -15.68 -20.25
CA LEU A 414 -5.29 -15.56 -19.22
C LEU A 414 -5.09 -16.51 -18.03
N ARG A 415 -4.43 -17.66 -18.22
CA ARG A 415 -4.16 -18.62 -17.13
C ARG A 415 -3.11 -18.09 -16.18
N VAL A 416 -2.11 -17.38 -16.71
CA VAL A 416 -1.13 -16.62 -15.93
C VAL A 416 -1.83 -15.53 -15.12
N MET A 417 -2.69 -14.73 -15.74
CA MET A 417 -3.47 -13.71 -15.04
C MET A 417 -4.30 -14.32 -13.90
N ASP A 418 -5.04 -15.39 -14.18
CA ASP A 418 -5.86 -16.08 -13.18
C ASP A 418 -5.01 -16.69 -12.04
N ALA A 419 -3.80 -17.18 -12.34
CA ALA A 419 -2.88 -17.74 -11.35
C ALA A 419 -2.29 -16.64 -10.45
N ILE A 420 -1.90 -15.49 -11.02
CA ILE A 420 -1.44 -14.33 -10.26
C ILE A 420 -2.56 -13.81 -9.35
N MET A 421 -3.78 -13.64 -9.88
CA MET A 421 -4.93 -13.22 -9.09
C MET A 421 -5.17 -14.18 -7.91
N LEU A 422 -5.10 -15.49 -8.15
CA LEU A 422 -5.29 -16.49 -7.11
C LEU A 422 -4.19 -16.46 -6.05
N ALA A 423 -2.92 -16.38 -6.45
CA ALA A 423 -1.78 -16.34 -5.54
C ALA A 423 -1.82 -15.08 -4.65
N THR A 424 -2.02 -13.93 -5.27
CA THR A 424 -1.92 -12.62 -4.60
C THR A 424 -3.16 -12.28 -3.77
N THR A 425 -4.36 -12.65 -4.24
CA THR A 425 -5.64 -12.23 -3.63
C THR A 425 -6.46 -13.38 -3.06
N GLY A 426 -6.11 -14.64 -3.36
CA GLY A 426 -6.94 -15.81 -3.03
C GLY A 426 -8.23 -15.93 -3.84
N PHE A 427 -8.47 -15.05 -4.82
CA PHE A 427 -9.65 -15.10 -5.68
C PHE A 427 -9.35 -15.69 -7.04
N LYS A 428 -10.34 -16.40 -7.55
CA LYS A 428 -10.36 -16.92 -8.92
C LYS A 428 -11.49 -16.25 -9.68
N ARG A 429 -11.19 -15.71 -10.86
CA ARG A 429 -12.20 -15.19 -11.77
C ARG A 429 -13.19 -16.31 -12.18
N PRO A 430 -14.49 -16.04 -12.32
CA PRO A 430 -15.44 -17.03 -12.82
C PRO A 430 -14.99 -17.61 -14.17
N GLY A 431 -14.97 -18.94 -14.29
CA GLY A 431 -14.49 -19.65 -15.49
C GLY A 431 -12.96 -19.71 -15.67
N GLY A 432 -12.18 -19.04 -14.82
CA GLY A 432 -10.72 -19.01 -14.93
C GLY A 432 -10.05 -20.37 -14.75
N LYS A 433 -8.80 -20.52 -15.18
CA LYS A 433 -8.04 -21.78 -15.10
C LYS A 433 -6.59 -21.51 -14.68
N THR A 434 -6.13 -22.18 -13.62
CA THR A 434 -4.77 -21.98 -13.07
C THR A 434 -3.88 -23.23 -13.16
N LYS A 435 -4.44 -24.41 -13.52
CA LYS A 435 -3.69 -25.68 -13.55
C LYS A 435 -2.43 -25.54 -14.41
N GLY A 436 -1.28 -26.02 -13.94
CA GLY A 436 -0.04 -26.02 -14.74
C GLY A 436 0.67 -24.67 -14.85
N ILE A 437 0.18 -23.62 -14.21
CA ILE A 437 0.90 -22.36 -14.01
C ILE A 437 1.31 -22.30 -12.54
N ARG A 438 2.61 -22.13 -12.30
CA ARG A 438 3.16 -21.94 -10.95
C ARG A 438 3.55 -20.47 -10.83
N VAL A 439 2.94 -19.80 -9.86
CA VAL A 439 3.24 -18.41 -9.52
C VAL A 439 3.74 -18.42 -8.10
N ASP A 440 4.98 -17.95 -7.91
CA ASP A 440 5.58 -17.76 -6.59
C ASP A 440 5.54 -16.27 -6.26
N LEU A 441 4.37 -15.83 -5.80
CA LEU A 441 4.13 -14.46 -5.37
C LEU A 441 3.54 -14.49 -3.98
N GLY A 442 4.05 -13.61 -3.11
CA GLY A 442 3.45 -13.34 -1.82
C GLY A 442 2.06 -12.71 -1.95
N HIS A 443 1.32 -12.72 -0.84
CA HIS A 443 0.09 -11.94 -0.76
C HIS A 443 0.39 -10.44 -0.88
N ILE A 444 -0.49 -9.69 -1.55
CA ILE A 444 -0.33 -8.22 -1.67
C ILE A 444 -0.39 -7.57 -0.29
N MET A 445 -1.23 -8.09 0.59
CA MET A 445 -1.38 -7.68 1.99
C MET A 445 -1.60 -8.91 2.85
N ASP A 446 -1.04 -8.88 4.05
CA ASP A 446 -1.27 -9.91 5.06
C ASP A 446 -2.54 -9.61 5.88
N ALA A 447 -3.39 -10.61 6.07
CA ALA A 447 -4.67 -10.42 6.75
C ALA A 447 -4.52 -10.26 8.27
N GLU A 448 -3.50 -10.88 8.87
CA GLU A 448 -3.20 -10.78 10.30
C GLU A 448 -2.61 -9.40 10.63
N GLU A 449 -1.73 -8.90 9.76
CA GLU A 449 -1.24 -7.51 9.84
C GLU A 449 -2.40 -6.51 9.72
N LEU A 450 -3.34 -6.72 8.79
CA LEU A 450 -4.52 -5.84 8.65
C LEU A 450 -5.45 -5.91 9.87
N ASP A 451 -5.61 -7.07 10.51
CA ASP A 451 -6.45 -7.22 11.72
C ASP A 451 -5.87 -6.52 12.96
N THR A 452 -4.55 -6.35 13.00
CA THR A 452 -3.85 -5.64 14.09
C THR A 452 -3.54 -4.18 13.73
N SER A 453 -3.74 -3.80 12.47
CA SER A 453 -3.44 -2.46 11.96
C SER A 453 -4.32 -1.38 12.61
N PRO A 454 -3.76 -0.22 12.99
CA PRO A 454 -4.54 0.93 13.43
C PRO A 454 -5.44 1.49 12.30
N LEU A 455 -5.14 1.18 11.04
CA LEU A 455 -5.88 1.65 9.87
C LEU A 455 -7.11 0.79 9.55
N ALA A 456 -7.26 -0.37 10.18
CA ALA A 456 -8.24 -1.38 9.78
C ALA A 456 -9.68 -0.85 9.66
N ARG A 457 -10.12 -0.03 10.63
CA ARG A 457 -11.46 0.58 10.59
C ARG A 457 -11.64 1.50 9.38
N GLN A 458 -10.65 2.35 9.13
CA GLN A 458 -10.68 3.31 8.04
C GLN A 458 -10.56 2.61 6.67
N LEU A 459 -9.71 1.58 6.56
CA LEU A 459 -9.61 0.70 5.38
C LEU A 459 -10.95 0.04 5.06
N ARG A 460 -11.62 -0.50 6.08
CA ARG A 460 -12.97 -1.06 5.91
C ARG A 460 -13.95 0.00 5.39
N CYS A 461 -13.96 1.20 5.99
CA CYS A 461 -14.82 2.29 5.54
C CYS A 461 -14.53 2.74 4.10
N ALA A 462 -13.25 2.86 3.73
CA ALA A 462 -12.82 3.19 2.38
C ALA A 462 -13.29 2.14 1.38
N MET A 463 -13.15 0.85 1.71
CA MET A 463 -13.59 -0.25 0.86
C MET A 463 -15.09 -0.29 0.66
N TYR A 464 -15.90 -0.14 1.72
CA TYR A 464 -17.34 -0.08 1.55
C TYR A 464 -17.77 1.16 0.77
N SER A 465 -17.08 2.29 0.95
CA SER A 465 -17.33 3.49 0.14
C SER A 465 -17.08 3.23 -1.34
N LEU A 466 -15.93 2.63 -1.69
CA LEU A 466 -15.59 2.21 -3.06
C LEU A 466 -16.64 1.26 -3.66
N LEU A 467 -17.01 0.22 -2.90
CA LEU A 467 -17.91 -0.84 -3.36
C LEU A 467 -19.38 -0.41 -3.48
N THR A 468 -19.77 0.65 -2.75
CA THR A 468 -21.16 1.13 -2.70
C THR A 468 -21.41 2.41 -3.47
N ARG A 469 -20.40 3.26 -3.73
CA ARG A 469 -20.55 4.60 -4.33
C ARG A 469 -19.96 4.77 -5.74
N ASP A 470 -19.52 3.68 -6.37
CA ASP A 470 -18.99 3.65 -7.75
C ASP A 470 -17.86 4.67 -8.01
N GLY A 471 -16.87 4.75 -7.12
CA GLY A 471 -15.70 5.61 -7.33
C GLY A 471 -14.52 5.36 -6.37
N PRO A 472 -13.30 5.78 -6.75
CA PRO A 472 -12.08 5.65 -5.94
C PRO A 472 -12.25 6.16 -4.50
N ALA A 473 -11.70 5.44 -3.53
CA ALA A 473 -11.64 5.97 -2.16
C ALA A 473 -10.44 6.90 -2.04
N SER A 474 -10.70 8.20 -1.92
CA SER A 474 -9.66 9.23 -1.68
C SER A 474 -9.43 9.41 -0.18
N ILE A 475 -8.16 9.47 0.21
CA ILE A 475 -7.71 9.50 1.60
C ILE A 475 -6.76 10.68 1.76
N THR A 476 -7.14 11.63 2.61
CA THR A 476 -6.33 12.81 2.95
C THR A 476 -5.78 12.74 4.38
N ASP A 477 -6.50 12.09 5.28
CA ASP A 477 -6.01 11.81 6.63
C ASP A 477 -5.15 10.55 6.64
N GLN A 478 -3.96 10.61 7.25
CA GLN A 478 -3.00 9.51 7.33
C GLN A 478 -2.60 8.90 5.98
N ALA A 479 -2.61 9.69 4.88
CA ALA A 479 -2.33 9.22 3.52
C ALA A 479 -1.06 8.35 3.43
N ALA A 480 0.04 8.80 4.06
CA ALA A 480 1.30 8.05 4.10
C ALA A 480 1.19 6.67 4.78
N ALA A 481 0.37 6.53 5.83
CA ALA A 481 0.18 5.25 6.51
C ALA A 481 -0.57 4.24 5.60
N PHE A 482 -1.57 4.70 4.85
CA PHE A 482 -2.26 3.87 3.87
C PHE A 482 -1.34 3.44 2.73
N VAL A 483 -0.50 4.34 2.24
CA VAL A 483 0.51 4.02 1.21
C VAL A 483 1.54 3.02 1.73
N GLY A 484 2.03 3.24 2.95
CA GLY A 484 2.98 2.36 3.63
C GLY A 484 2.43 0.94 3.87
N SER A 485 1.12 0.81 4.09
CA SER A 485 0.44 -0.49 4.23
C SER A 485 0.30 -1.27 2.91
N GLY A 486 0.60 -0.64 1.78
CA GLY A 486 0.39 -1.23 0.46
C GLY A 486 -1.04 -1.12 -0.08
N ALA A 487 -2.00 -0.68 0.75
CA ALA A 487 -3.43 -0.61 0.40
C ALA A 487 -3.81 0.58 -0.49
N ALA A 488 -2.99 1.63 -0.52
CA ALA A 488 -3.20 2.81 -1.34
C ALA A 488 -1.89 3.22 -2.04
N HIS A 489 -1.97 4.19 -2.93
CA HIS A 489 -0.82 4.88 -3.53
C HIS A 489 -1.05 6.39 -3.58
N PHE A 490 0.05 7.13 -3.63
CA PHE A 490 0.00 8.56 -3.92
C PHE A 490 -0.24 8.80 -5.41
N THR A 491 -0.97 9.86 -5.71
CA THR A 491 -1.23 10.32 -7.08
C THR A 491 -0.30 11.49 -7.40
N ASP A 492 -0.74 12.72 -7.14
CA ASP A 492 0.02 13.92 -7.49
C ASP A 492 0.74 14.54 -6.28
N SER A 493 0.35 14.17 -5.06
CA SER A 493 0.94 14.69 -3.82
C SER A 493 0.98 13.64 -2.70
N VAL A 494 1.85 13.88 -1.70
CA VAL A 494 1.93 13.06 -0.48
C VAL A 494 0.75 13.26 0.48
N GLU A 495 -0.07 14.29 0.27
CA GLU A 495 -1.22 14.61 1.11
C GLU A 495 -2.46 13.79 0.71
N LYS A 496 -2.45 13.15 -0.46
CA LYS A 496 -3.61 12.45 -1.01
C LYS A 496 -3.22 11.05 -1.50
N ALA A 497 -3.76 10.04 -0.84
CA ALA A 497 -3.68 8.66 -1.26
C ALA A 497 -5.02 8.17 -1.85
N VAL A 498 -4.96 7.19 -2.73
CA VAL A 498 -6.16 6.62 -3.39
C VAL A 498 -6.13 5.09 -3.32
N ILE A 499 -7.31 4.49 -3.09
CA ILE A 499 -7.54 3.04 -3.25
C ILE A 499 -8.40 2.83 -4.49
N ASP A 500 -7.77 2.44 -5.59
CA ASP A 500 -8.46 2.14 -6.85
C ASP A 500 -7.75 1.11 -7.74
N GLU A 501 -7.00 0.20 -7.11
CA GLU A 501 -6.32 -0.88 -7.83
C GLU A 501 -7.08 -2.20 -7.64
N PRO A 502 -7.52 -2.88 -8.72
CA PRO A 502 -8.40 -4.06 -8.62
C PRO A 502 -7.83 -5.20 -7.76
N LEU A 503 -6.53 -5.51 -7.90
CA LEU A 503 -5.91 -6.58 -7.11
C LEU A 503 -5.82 -6.24 -5.62
N VAL A 504 -5.55 -4.98 -5.29
CA VAL A 504 -5.55 -4.48 -3.91
C VAL A 504 -6.97 -4.56 -3.32
N CYS A 505 -7.96 -4.11 -4.09
CA CYS A 505 -9.36 -4.16 -3.69
C CYS A 505 -9.84 -5.59 -3.47
N LEU A 506 -9.42 -6.55 -4.31
CA LEU A 506 -9.71 -7.97 -4.12
C LEU A 506 -9.09 -8.48 -2.82
N SER A 507 -7.83 -8.17 -2.54
CA SER A 507 -7.18 -8.58 -1.29
C SER A 507 -7.88 -8.01 -0.06
N LEU A 508 -8.27 -6.74 -0.09
CA LEU A 508 -9.05 -6.12 1.00
C LEU A 508 -10.45 -6.72 1.13
N VAL A 509 -11.11 -7.06 0.02
CA VAL A 509 -12.38 -7.79 0.01
C VAL A 509 -12.25 -9.17 0.66
N LYS A 510 -11.18 -9.93 0.37
CA LYS A 510 -10.90 -11.22 1.02
C LYS A 510 -10.76 -11.03 2.52
N TRP A 511 -9.98 -10.04 2.94
CA TRP A 511 -9.77 -9.71 4.34
C TRP A 511 -11.08 -9.33 5.03
N ILE A 512 -11.83 -8.35 4.52
CA ILE A 512 -13.12 -7.91 5.07
C ILE A 512 -14.12 -9.07 5.14
N SER A 513 -14.10 -10.01 4.20
CA SER A 513 -15.05 -11.14 4.20
C SER A 513 -14.68 -12.25 5.20
N ARG A 514 -13.42 -12.34 5.61
CA ARG A 514 -12.89 -13.46 6.41
C ARG A 514 -12.38 -13.06 7.78
N SER A 515 -12.12 -11.78 7.99
CA SER A 515 -11.58 -11.27 9.24
C SER A 515 -12.52 -11.60 10.40
N PRO A 516 -12.06 -12.28 11.46
CA PRO A 516 -12.86 -12.50 12.67
C PRO A 516 -13.15 -11.21 13.42
N VAL A 517 -12.38 -10.15 13.14
CA VAL A 517 -12.48 -8.85 13.81
C VAL A 517 -13.33 -7.90 12.98
N TYR A 518 -12.95 -7.66 11.73
CA TYR A 518 -13.47 -6.60 10.87
C TYR A 518 -14.44 -7.06 9.80
N SER A 519 -14.80 -8.34 9.70
CA SER A 519 -15.95 -8.72 8.87
C SER A 519 -17.27 -8.19 9.44
N THR A 520 -18.31 -8.12 8.60
CA THR A 520 -19.65 -7.74 9.09
C THR A 520 -20.09 -8.73 10.17
N HIS A 521 -19.86 -10.02 9.94
CA HIS A 521 -20.02 -11.09 10.94
C HIS A 521 -19.22 -10.83 12.22
N GLY A 522 -17.91 -10.56 12.10
CA GLY A 522 -17.01 -10.36 13.23
C GLY A 522 -17.38 -9.16 14.10
N ILE A 523 -17.79 -8.05 13.48
CA ILE A 523 -18.26 -6.86 14.20
C ILE A 523 -19.57 -7.16 14.94
N LEU A 524 -20.54 -7.81 14.28
CA LEU A 524 -21.81 -8.19 14.91
C LEU A 524 -21.59 -9.17 16.07
N TYR A 525 -20.73 -10.17 15.90
CA TYR A 525 -20.39 -11.15 16.94
C TYR A 525 -19.71 -10.48 18.15
N ARG A 526 -18.71 -9.62 17.92
CA ARG A 526 -18.05 -8.87 19.00
C ARG A 526 -19.04 -7.97 19.74
N ARG A 527 -19.96 -7.32 19.01
CA ARG A 527 -21.01 -6.49 19.61
C ARG A 527 -22.01 -7.30 20.44
N LEU A 528 -22.32 -8.55 20.05
CA LEU A 528 -23.12 -9.46 20.85
C LEU A 528 -22.41 -9.87 22.15
N MET A 529 -21.11 -10.14 22.09
CA MET A 529 -20.30 -10.55 23.23
C MET A 529 -19.98 -9.39 24.18
N ASP A 530 -19.76 -8.20 23.62
CA ASP A 530 -19.53 -6.96 24.34
C ASP A 530 -20.45 -5.85 23.83
N PRO A 531 -21.61 -5.63 24.48
CA PRO A 531 -22.54 -4.55 24.14
C PRO A 531 -21.99 -3.14 24.34
N GLN A 532 -20.77 -2.95 24.87
CA GLN A 532 -20.10 -1.66 24.97
C GLN A 532 -19.15 -1.40 23.79
N SER A 533 -18.73 -2.43 23.06
CA SER A 533 -17.81 -2.30 21.92
C SER A 533 -18.32 -1.35 20.83
N SER A 534 -17.69 -0.18 20.64
CA SER A 534 -18.18 0.77 19.63
C SER A 534 -18.19 0.13 18.24
N ILE A 535 -19.31 0.31 17.53
CA ILE A 535 -19.50 -0.04 16.13
C ILE A 535 -19.48 1.20 15.22
N THR A 536 -19.29 2.39 15.80
CA THR A 536 -19.17 3.63 15.04
C THR A 536 -17.94 3.54 14.13
N ASP A 537 -18.04 4.17 12.96
CA ASP A 537 -16.92 4.34 12.03
C ASP A 537 -16.32 3.03 11.47
N CYS A 538 -17.11 1.95 11.45
CA CYS A 538 -16.73 0.66 10.87
C CYS A 538 -17.54 0.29 9.62
N ALA A 539 -18.28 1.22 9.02
CA ALA A 539 -19.17 0.97 7.88
C ALA A 539 -20.06 -0.29 8.07
N LEU A 540 -20.59 -0.47 9.28
CA LEU A 540 -21.45 -1.60 9.60
C LEU A 540 -22.77 -1.56 8.82
N PRO A 541 -23.46 -0.41 8.66
CA PRO A 541 -24.67 -0.32 7.84
C PRO A 541 -24.43 -0.76 6.38
N GLU A 542 -23.33 -0.32 5.77
CA GLU A 542 -22.95 -0.66 4.41
C GLU A 542 -22.62 -2.15 4.29
N GLY A 543 -21.89 -2.70 5.27
CA GLY A 543 -21.63 -4.13 5.39
C GLY A 543 -22.92 -4.95 5.48
N LEU A 544 -23.85 -4.53 6.33
CA LEU A 544 -25.13 -5.20 6.50
C LEU A 544 -25.99 -5.13 5.23
N ALA A 545 -26.07 -3.96 4.59
CA ALA A 545 -26.79 -3.76 3.33
C ALA A 545 -26.28 -4.74 2.27
N LEU A 546 -24.96 -4.89 2.17
CA LEU A 546 -24.33 -5.83 1.26
C LEU A 546 -24.59 -7.29 1.61
N THR A 547 -24.52 -7.68 2.88
CA THR A 547 -24.86 -9.04 3.32
C THR A 547 -26.31 -9.37 3.00
N LEU A 548 -27.24 -8.44 3.23
CA LEU A 548 -28.65 -8.61 2.91
C LEU A 548 -28.88 -8.70 1.39
N TRP A 549 -28.25 -7.83 0.62
CA TRP A 549 -28.35 -7.83 -0.84
C TRP A 549 -27.81 -9.13 -1.45
N SER A 550 -26.57 -9.50 -1.11
CA SER A 550 -25.88 -10.67 -1.67
C SER A 550 -26.62 -11.98 -1.39
N ARG A 551 -27.27 -12.09 -0.22
CA ARG A 551 -28.02 -13.29 0.17
C ARG A 551 -29.43 -13.35 -0.44
N HIS A 552 -30.10 -12.21 -0.61
CA HIS A 552 -31.55 -12.22 -0.86
C HIS A 552 -32.00 -11.50 -2.15
N CYS A 553 -31.13 -10.83 -2.90
CA CYS A 553 -31.54 -10.10 -4.11
C CYS A 553 -32.20 -10.99 -5.17
N ALA A 554 -31.69 -12.21 -5.38
CA ALA A 554 -32.19 -13.12 -6.40
C ALA A 554 -33.47 -13.87 -5.97
N SER A 555 -33.49 -14.40 -4.74
CA SER A 555 -34.58 -15.23 -4.22
C SER A 555 -35.71 -14.43 -3.55
N GLY A 556 -35.45 -13.16 -3.22
CA GLY A 556 -36.22 -12.43 -2.21
C GLY A 556 -35.81 -12.80 -0.78
N VAL A 557 -36.34 -12.05 0.18
CA VAL A 557 -36.14 -12.20 1.62
C VAL A 557 -37.47 -12.54 2.29
N GLN A 558 -37.53 -13.61 3.07
CA GLN A 558 -38.59 -13.78 4.04
C GLN A 558 -38.14 -13.09 5.33
N LEU A 559 -38.93 -12.15 5.83
CA LEU A 559 -38.46 -11.31 6.92
C LEU A 559 -38.38 -12.10 8.24
N ASP A 560 -39.17 -13.15 8.39
CA ASP A 560 -39.13 -14.05 9.54
C ASP A 560 -37.94 -15.03 9.54
N GLU A 561 -37.28 -15.22 8.39
CA GLU A 561 -36.00 -15.97 8.31
C GLU A 561 -34.83 -15.14 8.86
N ILE A 562 -34.91 -13.81 8.80
CA ILE A 562 -33.83 -12.91 9.23
C ILE A 562 -34.18 -12.08 10.46
N ALA A 563 -35.41 -12.15 10.95
CA ALA A 563 -35.86 -11.41 12.11
C ALA A 563 -36.92 -12.15 12.95
N GLN A 564 -36.81 -12.06 14.27
CA GLN A 564 -37.74 -12.60 15.25
C GLN A 564 -38.78 -11.55 15.64
N PHE A 565 -40.05 -11.85 15.41
CA PHE A 565 -41.16 -10.99 15.81
C PHE A 565 -41.56 -11.26 17.27
N PRO A 566 -41.63 -10.25 18.14
CA PRO A 566 -42.22 -10.41 19.46
C PRO A 566 -43.72 -10.68 19.30
N GLY A 567 -44.16 -11.93 19.50
CA GLY A 567 -45.58 -12.32 19.36
C GLY A 567 -45.86 -13.10 18.08
N LYS A 568 -47.03 -12.87 17.46
CA LYS A 568 -47.44 -13.59 16.25
C LYS A 568 -46.78 -12.99 15.01
N THR A 569 -45.96 -13.77 14.31
CA THR A 569 -45.35 -13.39 13.03
C THR A 569 -46.43 -12.99 12.01
N PRO A 570 -46.33 -11.81 11.37
CA PRO A 570 -47.25 -11.42 10.31
C PRO A 570 -47.19 -12.38 9.12
N SER A 571 -48.34 -12.68 8.52
CA SER A 571 -48.41 -13.54 7.33
C SER A 571 -47.66 -12.98 6.12
N TRP A 572 -47.45 -11.66 6.04
CA TRP A 572 -46.65 -11.03 4.99
C TRP A 572 -45.14 -11.19 5.23
N ALA A 573 -44.70 -11.38 6.48
CA ALA A 573 -43.29 -11.57 6.82
C ALA A 573 -42.82 -12.99 6.47
N MET A 574 -43.73 -13.97 6.54
CA MET A 574 -43.53 -15.38 6.18
C MET A 574 -43.58 -15.66 4.67
N LYS A 575 -43.45 -14.62 3.84
CA LYS A 575 -43.51 -14.73 2.39
C LYS A 575 -42.33 -13.99 1.78
N PRO A 576 -41.75 -14.50 0.67
CA PRO A 576 -40.66 -13.82 0.00
C PRO A 576 -41.07 -12.41 -0.43
N ALA A 577 -40.27 -11.43 -0.01
CA ALA A 577 -40.35 -10.03 -0.41
C ALA A 577 -39.11 -9.66 -1.24
N LYS A 578 -39.26 -8.74 -2.19
CA LYS A 578 -38.12 -8.26 -3.01
C LYS A 578 -37.71 -6.86 -2.58
N PHE A 579 -36.43 -6.53 -2.70
CA PHE A 579 -35.98 -5.14 -2.56
C PHE A 579 -36.65 -4.29 -3.65
N ALA A 580 -36.96 -3.03 -3.34
CA ALA A 580 -37.59 -2.12 -4.29
C ALA A 580 -37.02 -0.71 -4.20
N LEU A 581 -36.92 -0.06 -5.37
CA LEU A 581 -36.69 1.38 -5.48
C LEU A 581 -38.03 2.09 -5.50
N THR A 582 -38.08 3.26 -4.88
CA THR A 582 -39.28 4.07 -4.78
C THR A 582 -39.12 5.33 -5.61
N SER A 583 -40.14 5.69 -6.39
CA SER A 583 -40.20 6.96 -7.11
C SER A 583 -41.60 7.56 -6.94
N ALA A 584 -41.68 8.85 -6.69
CA ALA A 584 -42.91 9.59 -6.51
C ALA A 584 -43.01 10.64 -7.63
N ASP A 585 -44.12 10.60 -8.35
CA ASP A 585 -44.47 11.56 -9.40
C ASP A 585 -45.88 12.14 -9.16
N THR A 586 -46.40 12.92 -10.11
CA THR A 586 -47.75 13.49 -10.04
C THR A 586 -48.87 12.44 -10.06
N SER A 587 -48.61 11.23 -10.55
CA SER A 587 -49.53 10.08 -10.53
C SER A 587 -49.44 9.26 -9.22
N GLY A 588 -48.48 9.61 -8.36
CA GLY A 588 -48.26 9.09 -7.03
C GLY A 588 -46.99 8.24 -6.94
N ARG A 589 -46.96 7.30 -5.99
CA ARG A 589 -45.75 6.53 -5.67
C ARG A 589 -45.71 5.20 -6.41
N ASN A 590 -44.63 4.99 -7.14
CA ASN A 590 -44.27 3.75 -7.82
C ASN A 590 -43.16 3.01 -7.06
N HIS A 591 -43.21 1.68 -7.10
CA HIS A 591 -42.23 0.81 -6.46
C HIS A 591 -41.74 -0.23 -7.46
N ARG A 592 -40.48 -0.10 -7.89
CA ARG A 592 -39.85 -1.03 -8.82
C ARG A 592 -39.05 -2.06 -8.05
N THR A 593 -39.46 -3.33 -8.11
CA THR A 593 -38.65 -4.43 -7.56
C THR A 593 -37.35 -4.57 -8.32
N ILE A 594 -36.26 -4.83 -7.61
CA ILE A 594 -34.92 -4.92 -8.17
C ILE A 594 -34.28 -6.27 -7.86
N THR A 595 -33.65 -6.86 -8.87
CA THR A 595 -32.91 -8.13 -8.79
C THR A 595 -31.47 -7.98 -9.30
N THR A 596 -31.16 -6.85 -9.91
CA THR A 596 -29.83 -6.45 -10.40
C THR A 596 -29.52 -5.05 -9.86
N LEU A 597 -28.23 -4.73 -9.82
CA LEU A 597 -27.74 -3.39 -9.44
C LEU A 597 -27.28 -2.66 -10.70
N ASP A 598 -28.06 -1.67 -11.10
CA ASP A 598 -27.70 -0.71 -12.15
C ASP A 598 -27.24 0.63 -11.55
N SER A 599 -27.18 0.71 -10.21
CA SER A 599 -26.90 1.91 -9.43
C SER A 599 -26.11 1.56 -8.16
N PRO A 600 -25.58 2.59 -7.45
CA PRO A 600 -24.99 2.45 -6.12
C PRO A 600 -25.87 1.61 -5.18
N LEU A 601 -25.24 0.66 -4.47
CA LEU A 601 -25.97 -0.20 -3.53
C LEU A 601 -26.51 0.60 -2.33
N VAL A 602 -25.73 1.58 -1.88
CA VAL A 602 -26.03 2.35 -0.67
C VAL A 602 -25.86 3.84 -0.97
N ARG A 603 -26.89 4.63 -0.68
CA ARG A 603 -26.79 6.09 -0.59
C ARG A 603 -26.52 6.46 0.86
N ARG A 604 -25.54 7.33 1.12
CA ARG A 604 -25.39 7.96 2.44
C ARG A 604 -25.94 9.39 2.36
N ALA A 605 -26.91 9.69 3.21
CA ALA A 605 -27.40 11.05 3.37
C ALA A 605 -26.43 11.86 4.23
N SER A 606 -26.10 13.07 3.77
CA SER A 606 -25.33 14.04 4.55
C SER A 606 -26.23 14.83 5.50
N ASP A 607 -27.50 15.02 5.11
CA ASP A 607 -28.50 15.73 5.87
C ASP A 607 -29.93 15.18 5.66
N ALA A 608 -30.91 15.78 6.33
CA ALA A 608 -32.30 15.35 6.24
C ALA A 608 -32.92 15.53 4.84
N SER A 609 -32.44 16.47 4.02
CA SER A 609 -32.92 16.68 2.65
C SER A 609 -32.56 15.48 1.77
N ASP A 610 -31.33 14.98 1.87
CA ASP A 610 -30.90 13.75 1.18
C ASP A 610 -31.79 12.54 1.52
N VAL A 611 -32.21 12.46 2.78
CA VAL A 611 -33.15 11.42 3.24
C VAL A 611 -34.50 11.57 2.55
N MET A 612 -35.04 12.80 2.47
CA MET A 612 -36.31 13.05 1.79
C MET A 612 -36.21 12.80 0.29
N ASP A 613 -35.12 13.21 -0.35
CA ASP A 613 -34.87 12.98 -1.77
C ASP A 613 -34.84 11.48 -2.08
N TRP A 614 -34.20 10.67 -1.23
CA TRP A 614 -34.24 9.21 -1.40
C TRP A 614 -35.66 8.65 -1.23
N PHE A 615 -36.45 9.16 -0.29
CA PHE A 615 -37.85 8.75 -0.16
C PHE A 615 -38.71 9.19 -1.35
N GLN A 616 -38.38 10.28 -2.03
CA GLN A 616 -39.09 10.76 -3.21
C GLN A 616 -38.65 10.01 -4.47
N SER A 617 -37.36 9.80 -4.68
CA SER A 617 -36.80 9.14 -5.86
C SER A 617 -35.51 8.40 -5.48
N ALA A 618 -35.67 7.19 -4.96
CA ALA A 618 -34.57 6.31 -4.58
C ALA A 618 -33.78 5.86 -5.81
N ASP A 619 -32.51 6.27 -5.85
CA ASP A 619 -31.48 5.83 -6.78
C ASP A 619 -30.74 4.59 -6.28
N SER A 620 -30.73 4.34 -4.97
CA SER A 620 -30.10 3.17 -4.34
C SER A 620 -31.11 2.28 -3.58
N PRO A 621 -30.88 0.96 -3.50
CA PRO A 621 -31.73 0.04 -2.73
C PRO A 621 -31.74 0.30 -1.22
N PHE A 622 -30.62 0.80 -0.69
CA PHE A 622 -30.41 1.08 0.72
C PHE A 622 -30.01 2.53 0.95
N LEU A 623 -30.44 3.08 2.07
CA LEU A 623 -30.09 4.40 2.56
C LEU A 623 -29.44 4.29 3.94
N VAL A 624 -28.25 4.86 4.10
CA VAL A 624 -27.67 5.21 5.39
C VAL A 624 -28.07 6.67 5.66
N PRO A 625 -29.06 6.91 6.54
CA PRO A 625 -29.61 8.24 6.76
C PRO A 625 -28.63 9.12 7.54
N ASP A 626 -28.94 10.41 7.66
CA ASP A 626 -28.23 11.31 8.56
C ASP A 626 -28.48 10.94 10.04
N ALA A 627 -27.64 11.46 10.94
CA ALA A 627 -27.73 11.15 12.37
C ALA A 627 -29.06 11.57 13.01
N GLY A 628 -29.78 12.55 12.43
CA GLY A 628 -31.05 13.06 12.94
C GLY A 628 -32.23 12.09 12.80
N LEU A 629 -32.17 11.14 11.85
CA LEU A 629 -33.23 10.16 11.66
C LEU A 629 -33.28 9.12 12.78
N GLY A 630 -32.12 8.72 13.34
CA GLY A 630 -32.02 7.73 14.43
C GLY A 630 -32.13 6.26 14.02
N ALA A 631 -32.38 5.96 12.74
CA ALA A 631 -32.11 4.65 12.14
C ALA A 631 -30.69 4.65 11.54
N GLN A 632 -30.04 3.49 11.43
CA GLN A 632 -28.71 3.40 10.79
C GLN A 632 -28.76 2.85 9.37
N LEU A 633 -29.86 2.19 8.99
CA LEU A 633 -30.08 1.71 7.62
C LEU A 633 -31.58 1.72 7.32
N VAL A 634 -31.95 2.14 6.11
CA VAL A 634 -33.33 2.17 5.62
C VAL A 634 -33.40 1.50 4.24
N PHE A 635 -34.43 0.70 3.99
CA PHE A 635 -34.69 0.11 2.69
C PHE A 635 -36.19 -0.20 2.50
N VAL A 636 -36.61 -0.49 1.26
CA VAL A 636 -38.00 -0.84 0.95
C VAL A 636 -38.10 -2.29 0.48
N LEU A 637 -39.03 -3.03 1.07
CA LEU A 637 -39.41 -4.38 0.64
C LEU A 637 -40.78 -4.36 -0.03
N HIS A 638 -40.86 -4.89 -1.25
CA HIS A 638 -42.12 -5.15 -1.93
C HIS A 638 -42.65 -6.53 -1.50
N THR A 639 -43.72 -6.54 -0.71
CA THR A 639 -44.41 -7.75 -0.24
C THR A 639 -45.66 -8.01 -1.07
N LEU A 640 -46.28 -9.18 -0.94
CA LEU A 640 -47.58 -9.46 -1.55
C LEU A 640 -48.70 -8.50 -1.10
N THR A 641 -48.55 -7.89 0.07
CA THR A 641 -49.50 -6.90 0.59
C THR A 641 -49.16 -5.46 0.18
N GLY A 642 -48.11 -5.28 -0.62
CA GLY A 642 -47.57 -3.98 -1.03
C GLY A 642 -46.22 -3.64 -0.37
N PRO A 643 -45.71 -2.43 -0.61
CA PRO A 643 -44.40 -2.00 -0.15
C PRO A 643 -44.37 -1.80 1.37
N ARG A 644 -43.21 -2.06 1.98
CA ARG A 644 -42.92 -1.87 3.41
C ARG A 644 -41.60 -1.15 3.55
N VAL A 645 -41.56 -0.08 4.34
CA VAL A 645 -40.31 0.63 4.66
C VAL A 645 -39.71 0.00 5.90
N VAL A 646 -38.48 -0.46 5.79
CA VAL A 646 -37.74 -1.10 6.88
C VAL A 646 -36.70 -0.12 7.42
N PHE A 647 -36.76 0.13 8.72
CA PHE A 647 -35.78 0.91 9.48
C PHE A 647 -34.98 -0.05 10.35
N VAL A 648 -33.65 -0.06 10.21
CA VAL A 648 -32.76 -0.91 11.00
C VAL A 648 -32.03 -0.07 12.04
N HIS A 649 -32.05 -0.56 13.26
CA HIS A 649 -31.35 0.00 14.40
C HIS A 649 -30.22 -0.93 14.84
N LEU A 650 -28.99 -0.46 14.68
CA LEU A 650 -27.76 -1.19 14.99
C LEU A 650 -27.19 -0.86 16.37
N GLU A 651 -27.64 0.22 17.00
CA GLU A 651 -27.23 0.53 18.37
C GLU A 651 -28.28 0.05 19.39
N PRO A 652 -27.87 -0.64 20.47
CA PRO A 652 -28.71 -0.79 21.64
C PRO A 652 -28.92 0.60 22.27
N PHE A 653 -30.16 0.91 22.65
CA PHE A 653 -30.48 2.19 23.30
C PHE A 653 -29.64 2.39 24.57
N SER A 654 -29.21 3.62 24.85
CA SER A 654 -28.38 4.00 26.00
C SER A 654 -29.04 3.80 27.38
N THR A 655 -30.23 3.21 27.43
CA THR A 655 -30.95 3.03 28.69
C THR A 655 -30.47 1.75 29.38
N LYS A 656 -30.18 1.86 30.68
CA LYS A 656 -29.79 0.76 31.59
C LYS A 656 -30.84 -0.36 31.73
N ARG A 657 -31.81 -0.47 30.81
CA ARG A 657 -32.87 -1.47 30.77
C ARG A 657 -32.85 -2.17 29.41
N PRO A 658 -32.25 -3.37 29.31
CA PRO A 658 -32.22 -4.15 28.06
C PRO A 658 -33.60 -4.68 27.64
N HIS A 659 -34.62 -4.50 28.49
CA HIS A 659 -36.01 -4.85 28.23
C HIS A 659 -36.78 -3.59 27.78
N ARG A 660 -37.18 -3.55 26.51
CA ARG A 660 -38.19 -2.57 26.07
C ARG A 660 -39.55 -2.94 26.65
N VAL A 661 -40.22 -1.93 27.22
CA VAL A 661 -41.67 -1.98 27.44
C VAL A 661 -42.33 -1.83 26.06
N PRO A 662 -43.29 -2.69 25.67
CA PRO A 662 -43.92 -2.72 24.34
C PRO A 662 -44.49 -1.39 23.84
N GLU A 663 -44.75 -0.43 24.73
CA GLU A 663 -45.31 0.90 24.44
C GLU A 663 -44.30 1.89 23.82
N ILE A 664 -42.99 1.57 23.81
CA ILE A 664 -41.90 2.50 23.46
C ILE A 664 -41.37 2.31 22.03
N VAL A 665 -41.86 1.32 21.28
CA VAL A 665 -41.56 1.25 19.83
C VAL A 665 -42.27 2.42 19.16
N PRO A 666 -41.55 3.33 18.45
CA PRO A 666 -42.20 4.38 17.68
C PRO A 666 -43.16 3.75 16.69
N THR A 667 -44.45 3.80 16.98
CA THR A 667 -45.52 3.40 16.06
C THR A 667 -45.94 4.57 15.18
N SER A 668 -45.44 5.79 15.48
CA SER A 668 -45.71 7.01 14.74
C SER A 668 -44.41 7.62 14.17
N PRO A 669 -44.43 8.07 12.90
CA PRO A 669 -43.36 8.86 12.28
C PRO A 669 -42.96 10.11 13.06
N GLY A 670 -43.81 10.60 13.97
CA GLY A 670 -43.54 11.76 14.82
C GLY A 670 -42.39 11.60 15.82
N GLN A 671 -41.73 10.45 15.88
CA GLN A 671 -40.53 10.23 16.70
C GLN A 671 -39.21 10.33 15.92
N PHE A 672 -39.27 10.44 14.60
CA PHE A 672 -38.12 10.76 13.76
C PHE A 672 -37.95 12.28 13.70
N TYR A 673 -36.71 12.77 13.64
CA TYR A 673 -36.41 14.21 13.64
C TYR A 673 -37.16 14.97 14.75
N LYS A 674 -37.13 14.47 15.99
CA LYS A 674 -37.93 15.06 17.10
C LYS A 674 -37.69 16.55 17.32
N ALA A 675 -36.48 17.02 17.00
CA ALA A 675 -36.07 18.42 17.13
C ALA A 675 -36.41 19.28 15.90
N ASP A 676 -36.90 18.69 14.79
CA ASP A 676 -37.20 19.38 13.54
C ASP A 676 -38.60 19.02 13.05
N ASP A 677 -39.57 19.86 13.44
CA ASP A 677 -41.00 19.69 13.15
C ASP A 677 -41.32 19.66 11.65
N MET A 678 -40.56 20.41 10.85
CA MET A 678 -40.73 20.50 9.41
C MET A 678 -40.31 19.18 8.76
N ARG A 679 -39.09 18.71 9.04
CA ARG A 679 -38.58 17.42 8.50
C ARG A 679 -39.39 16.23 8.98
N ARG A 680 -39.86 16.27 10.23
CA ARG A 680 -40.80 15.29 10.76
C ARG A 680 -42.11 15.26 9.96
N THR A 681 -42.64 16.42 9.58
CA THR A 681 -43.87 16.54 8.78
C THR A 681 -43.65 16.02 7.34
N GLU A 682 -42.53 16.36 6.73
CA GLU A 682 -42.12 15.84 5.40
C GLU A 682 -42.02 14.32 5.41
N LEU A 683 -41.28 13.75 6.38
CA LEU A 683 -41.14 12.30 6.51
C LEU A 683 -42.48 11.62 6.75
N THR A 684 -43.32 12.19 7.60
CA THR A 684 -44.66 11.66 7.87
C THR A 684 -45.51 11.61 6.60
N THR A 685 -45.40 12.65 5.78
CA THR A 685 -46.11 12.75 4.49
C THR A 685 -45.56 11.71 3.50
N ALA A 686 -44.24 11.57 3.40
CA ALA A 686 -43.60 10.55 2.58
C ALA A 686 -44.02 9.13 2.99
N LEU A 687 -43.98 8.82 4.29
CA LEU A 687 -44.38 7.50 4.82
C LEU A 687 -45.88 7.23 4.64
N ALA A 688 -46.74 8.24 4.78
CA ALA A 688 -48.18 8.09 4.54
C ALA A 688 -48.50 7.68 3.10
N SER A 689 -47.68 8.10 2.14
CA SER A 689 -47.90 7.75 0.72
C SER A 689 -47.58 6.28 0.36
N PHE A 690 -46.98 5.51 1.27
CA PHE A 690 -46.86 4.04 1.10
C PHE A 690 -48.16 3.30 1.42
N ASP A 691 -49.13 3.95 2.06
CA ASP A 691 -50.45 3.39 2.42
C ASP A 691 -51.53 3.83 1.41
N ARG A 692 -51.55 3.20 0.23
CA ARG A 692 -52.61 3.44 -0.79
C ARG A 692 -53.96 2.83 -0.42
N ASP A 693 -53.99 1.78 0.40
CA ASP A 693 -55.23 1.14 0.88
C ASP A 693 -55.56 1.66 2.28
N GLY A 694 -56.08 2.88 2.36
CA GLY A 694 -56.58 3.41 3.64
C GLY A 694 -57.63 2.46 4.24
N PRO A 695 -57.73 2.33 5.58
CA PRO A 695 -58.81 1.56 6.18
C PRO A 695 -60.17 2.12 5.69
N PRO A 696 -61.18 1.27 5.46
CA PRO A 696 -62.49 1.71 5.01
C PRO A 696 -63.01 2.84 5.91
N ALA A 697 -63.56 3.88 5.29
CA ALA A 697 -64.00 5.10 5.96
C ALA A 697 -64.93 4.76 7.14
N GLY A 698 -64.49 5.03 8.38
CA GLY A 698 -65.29 4.79 9.59
C GLY A 698 -64.53 4.28 10.82
N GLN A 699 -63.30 3.77 10.69
CA GLN A 699 -62.47 3.39 11.85
C GLN A 699 -61.30 4.37 12.04
N GLN A 700 -61.49 5.40 12.88
CA GLN A 700 -60.42 6.29 13.37
C GLN A 700 -59.46 5.59 14.36
N ARG A 701 -59.05 4.34 14.10
CA ARG A 701 -57.94 3.74 14.84
C ARG A 701 -56.63 4.16 14.18
N LYS A 702 -55.65 4.51 15.03
CA LYS A 702 -54.25 4.89 14.74
C LYS A 702 -53.82 4.53 13.31
N LYS A 703 -53.50 5.54 12.47
CA LYS A 703 -52.90 5.34 11.13
C LYS A 703 -51.72 4.39 11.29
N SER A 704 -51.87 3.15 10.81
CA SER A 704 -50.85 2.13 10.88
C SER A 704 -49.99 2.27 9.63
N PHE A 705 -48.86 2.98 9.75
CA PHE A 705 -47.92 3.08 8.64
C PHE A 705 -47.42 1.69 8.24
N ARG A 706 -47.21 1.46 6.94
CA ARG A 706 -46.51 0.27 6.40
C ARG A 706 -44.99 0.25 6.70
N THR A 707 -44.62 0.51 7.95
CA THR A 707 -43.22 0.53 8.40
C THR A 707 -42.88 -0.70 9.23
N VAL A 708 -41.60 -1.08 9.23
CA VAL A 708 -41.03 -2.13 10.06
C VAL A 708 -39.76 -1.62 10.72
N GLN A 709 -39.63 -1.82 12.02
CA GLN A 709 -38.48 -1.47 12.84
C GLN A 709 -37.71 -2.75 13.18
N LEU A 710 -36.49 -2.90 12.67
CA LEU A 710 -35.61 -4.03 12.96
C LEU A 710 -34.55 -3.61 13.97
N TYR A 711 -34.44 -4.34 15.08
CA TYR A 711 -33.46 -4.06 16.14
C TYR A 711 -32.41 -5.18 16.19
N ALA A 712 -31.13 -4.88 16.00
CA ALA A 712 -30.09 -5.91 15.94
C ALA A 712 -29.67 -6.50 17.29
N PHE A 713 -29.71 -5.71 18.37
CA PHE A 713 -29.17 -6.09 19.68
C PHE A 713 -30.15 -5.88 20.83
N ALA A 714 -31.45 -6.03 20.57
CA ALA A 714 -32.51 -5.87 21.56
C ALA A 714 -33.03 -7.22 22.07
N LYS A 715 -33.49 -7.28 23.33
CA LYS A 715 -34.28 -8.40 23.87
C LYS A 715 -35.67 -7.89 24.23
N PHE A 716 -36.72 -8.52 23.69
CA PHE A 716 -38.09 -8.23 24.10
C PHE A 716 -38.49 -9.09 25.30
N SER A 717 -39.29 -8.52 26.22
CA SER A 717 -39.89 -9.32 27.29
C SER A 717 -40.94 -10.26 26.70
N THR A 718 -40.87 -11.54 27.04
CA THR A 718 -41.83 -12.58 26.58
C THR A 718 -43.20 -12.46 27.25
N SER A 719 -43.31 -11.65 28.30
CA SER A 719 -44.58 -11.38 28.97
C SER A 719 -45.35 -10.26 28.27
N GLN A 720 -46.20 -10.61 27.29
CA GLN A 720 -47.62 -10.20 27.24
C GLN A 720 -48.28 -10.43 25.86
N ARG A 721 -49.59 -10.71 25.94
CA ARG A 721 -50.52 -11.01 24.86
C ARG A 721 -50.74 -9.80 23.94
N GLY A 722 -50.82 -10.06 22.63
CA GLY A 722 -51.42 -9.14 21.67
C GLY A 722 -50.51 -8.06 21.10
N PHE A 723 -49.32 -8.41 20.63
CA PHE A 723 -48.50 -7.50 19.83
C PHE A 723 -49.04 -7.44 18.39
N HIS A 724 -49.48 -6.25 17.95
CA HIS A 724 -49.70 -5.96 16.53
C HIS A 724 -48.42 -5.27 16.01
N PRO A 725 -47.59 -5.96 15.21
CA PRO A 725 -46.25 -5.50 14.90
C PRO A 725 -46.24 -4.24 14.03
N PRO A 726 -45.27 -3.36 14.33
CA PRO A 726 -44.30 -3.02 13.30
C PRO A 726 -42.84 -3.22 13.74
N ALA A 727 -42.51 -4.04 14.75
CA ALA A 727 -41.12 -4.29 15.15
C ALA A 727 -40.72 -5.78 15.16
N ALA A 728 -39.44 -6.04 14.90
CA ALA A 728 -38.80 -7.34 15.02
C ALA A 728 -37.34 -7.18 15.51
N ILE A 729 -36.76 -8.26 16.03
CA ILE A 729 -35.33 -8.37 16.38
C ILE A 729 -34.64 -8.98 15.18
N LEU A 730 -33.61 -8.36 14.63
CA LEU A 730 -32.80 -8.99 13.60
C LEU A 730 -32.14 -10.25 14.21
N SER A 731 -32.32 -11.42 13.58
CA SER A 731 -31.74 -12.68 14.02
C SER A 731 -30.23 -12.69 13.72
N VAL A 732 -29.46 -11.90 14.47
CA VAL A 732 -28.01 -11.79 14.26
C VAL A 732 -27.39 -13.19 14.34
N GLU A 733 -27.77 -14.02 15.30
CA GLU A 733 -27.30 -15.42 15.39
C GLU A 733 -27.54 -16.24 14.11
N ASP A 734 -28.69 -16.08 13.45
CA ASP A 734 -29.00 -16.82 12.21
C ASP A 734 -28.27 -16.22 11.00
N MET A 735 -28.01 -14.91 11.01
CA MET A 735 -27.08 -14.28 10.09
C MET A 735 -25.65 -14.80 10.28
N LEU A 736 -25.25 -15.07 11.53
CA LEU A 736 -23.93 -15.62 11.87
C LEU A 736 -23.83 -17.13 11.54
N ARG A 737 -24.90 -17.92 11.72
CA ARG A 737 -24.94 -19.38 11.44
C ARG A 737 -24.99 -19.73 9.97
N GLY A 738 -25.42 -18.81 9.10
CA GLY A 738 -25.39 -19.00 7.65
C GLY A 738 -23.95 -19.15 7.15
N GLN A 739 -23.52 -20.37 6.87
CA GLN A 739 -22.18 -20.64 6.34
C GLN A 739 -21.92 -19.85 5.05
N THR A 740 -20.88 -19.01 5.10
CA THR A 740 -20.27 -18.32 3.95
C THR A 740 -21.27 -17.69 2.99
N VAL A 741 -21.98 -16.65 3.44
CA VAL A 741 -22.35 -15.62 2.47
C VAL A 741 -21.02 -15.17 1.86
N LYS A 742 -20.82 -15.40 0.55
CA LYS A 742 -19.72 -14.76 -0.18
C LYS A 742 -20.07 -13.27 -0.25
N GLU A 743 -19.96 -12.57 0.88
CA GLU A 743 -20.41 -11.19 1.07
C GLU A 743 -19.80 -10.29 0.00
N LEU A 744 -18.53 -10.53 -0.31
CA LEU A 744 -17.77 -9.84 -1.33
C LEU A 744 -16.98 -10.84 -2.17
N GLY A 745 -17.01 -10.63 -3.49
CA GLY A 745 -16.26 -11.43 -4.43
C GLY A 745 -15.80 -10.63 -5.63
N PRO A 746 -15.15 -11.28 -6.60
CA PRO A 746 -14.60 -10.61 -7.78
C PRO A 746 -15.63 -9.80 -8.57
N GLN A 747 -16.90 -10.18 -8.53
CA GLN A 747 -17.98 -9.46 -9.21
C GLN A 747 -18.21 -8.06 -8.63
N SER A 748 -18.11 -7.90 -7.30
CA SER A 748 -18.30 -6.60 -6.63
C SER A 748 -17.17 -5.64 -6.99
N VAL A 749 -15.93 -6.14 -7.01
CA VAL A 749 -14.77 -5.37 -7.46
C VAL A 749 -14.90 -5.06 -8.95
N ALA A 750 -15.14 -6.06 -9.80
CA ALA A 750 -15.29 -5.86 -11.24
C ALA A 750 -16.34 -4.81 -11.59
N ARG A 751 -17.43 -4.69 -10.82
CA ARG A 751 -18.44 -3.64 -10.99
C ARG A 751 -17.90 -2.25 -10.69
N ALA A 752 -17.19 -2.07 -9.57
CA ALA A 752 -16.59 -0.78 -9.19
C ALA A 752 -15.51 -0.30 -10.18
N PHE A 753 -15.06 -1.19 -11.06
CA PHE A 753 -14.01 -0.99 -12.05
C PHE A 753 -14.52 -1.06 -13.51
N ARG A 754 -15.83 -1.07 -13.73
CA ARG A 754 -16.45 -0.84 -15.06
C ARG A 754 -16.47 0.63 -15.36
#